data_AF-A0A9W4EA74-F1
#
_entry.id   AF-A0A9W4EA74-F1
#
_cell.length_a   1.000
_cell.length_b   1.000
_cell.length_c   1.000
_cell.angle_alpha   90.00
_cell.angle_beta   90.00
_cell.angle_gamma   90.00
#
_symmetry.space_group_name_H-M   'P 1'
#
loop_
_entity.id
_entity.type
_entity.pdbx_description
1 polymer ?
#
loop_
_entity_poly.entity_id
_entity_poly.type
_entity_poly.pdbx_seq_one_letter_code
_entity_poly.pdbx_strand_id
1 'polypeptide(L)'
;MIGLIATTAAGRAGCDRLAAAWPDRTRRYDGGAVRDLVQAAFAECDQLVVFLATGAAVRLLAPLLADKASDPGVVTVDEAHRHAVALLGGHAAGANSLAQAVSQVLTTTPVITTATDATSTTALDALPYPAEGAIPSVTRALLDGTPVHLHNSPPWPLPALPTTSTAPLAEARPTPADSTNPLPAAAPEGGGPPQAPAPHPAATAGHETAQPGSAETTPPEARPVPAGSDTSLPAAAPEGGLAPQVPATRTAAAPEGGGGPRPAAPGVPGRGVPAHRSSGEYVVWVTDRVVGGREGMVVVRPPSLVVGVGGSRGVGVEEVVGLVRECLGAGGVAVGSLWALATVDAKADEGGIVGAAERLGVPLVTYPAAELAQVAVPNPSAAPLQAVGTPSVAEAAALLGAGPGGELLVEKRKSAMATAAVARRRPRGRLAVVGLGPGARDLLTPRAVQELRRASVVVGLDQYVAQVRDLLAPGTRVLESGLGAEEERARTAVAEARAGRAVALVGSGDAGVYAMASPALAEAADDIDVVGVPGVTAALAAAALLGAPLGHDHVSISLSDLHTPWEVIERRVRAAAEADLVVTFYNPRSRGRDWQLPKALALLAEHRSSATPVGVVRAASRPDEQVTVTTLSQVDPSTVDMVSVVVVGNTASRVVAGRMVTPRGYRWQSAEGGEGV
;
A
#
# COMPACT_ATOMS: atom_id res chain seq x y z
N MET A 1 11.50 -11.06 -11.17
CA MET A 1 11.27 -12.52 -11.07
C MET A 1 11.74 -13.06 -9.71
N ILE A 2 11.06 -14.03 -9.11
CA ILE A 2 11.42 -14.66 -7.82
C ILE A 2 11.85 -16.12 -8.04
N GLY A 3 13.11 -16.46 -7.76
CA GLY A 3 13.63 -17.83 -7.81
C GLY A 3 13.25 -18.64 -6.58
N LEU A 4 12.59 -19.79 -6.78
CA LEU A 4 12.19 -20.72 -5.73
C LEU A 4 13.11 -21.96 -5.75
N ILE A 5 13.78 -22.21 -4.62
CA ILE A 5 14.77 -23.30 -4.50
C ILE A 5 14.47 -24.15 -3.28
N ALA A 6 14.30 -25.46 -3.48
CA ALA A 6 14.12 -26.43 -2.40
C ALA A 6 14.86 -27.74 -2.70
N THR A 7 15.37 -28.39 -1.65
CA THR A 7 16.04 -29.71 -1.76
C THR A 7 15.20 -30.84 -1.17
N THR A 8 14.33 -30.51 -0.23
CA THR A 8 13.49 -31.44 0.53
C THR A 8 12.06 -31.48 0.01
N ALA A 9 11.29 -32.49 0.45
CA ALA A 9 9.88 -32.59 0.08
C ALA A 9 9.04 -31.48 0.71
N ALA A 10 9.28 -31.11 1.97
CA ALA A 10 8.53 -30.03 2.62
C ALA A 10 8.84 -28.67 1.96
N GLY A 11 10.12 -28.41 1.65
CA GLY A 11 10.50 -27.22 0.90
C GLY A 11 9.84 -27.15 -0.48
N ARG A 12 9.75 -28.28 -1.21
CA ARG A 12 9.04 -28.33 -2.50
C ARG A 12 7.54 -28.01 -2.34
N ALA A 13 6.89 -28.52 -1.30
CA ALA A 13 5.50 -28.16 -0.99
C ALA A 13 5.35 -26.66 -0.65
N GLY A 14 6.35 -26.06 0.00
CA GLY A 14 6.44 -24.61 0.18
C GLY A 14 6.55 -23.86 -1.15
N CYS A 15 7.45 -24.29 -2.04
CA CYS A 15 7.54 -23.76 -3.41
C CYS A 15 6.23 -23.90 -4.18
N ASP A 16 5.50 -25.01 -4.01
CA ASP A 16 4.19 -25.23 -4.63
C ASP A 16 3.17 -24.18 -4.21
N ARG A 17 3.06 -23.93 -2.90
CA ARG A 17 2.16 -22.91 -2.37
C ARG A 17 2.54 -21.51 -2.84
N LEU A 18 3.83 -21.17 -2.85
CA LEU A 18 4.30 -19.86 -3.32
C LEU A 18 4.05 -19.67 -4.82
N ALA A 19 4.33 -20.69 -5.64
CA ALA A 19 4.09 -20.63 -7.08
C ALA A 19 2.58 -20.54 -7.41
N ALA A 20 1.74 -21.25 -6.66
CA ALA A 20 0.29 -21.15 -6.81
C ALA A 20 -0.25 -19.77 -6.42
N ALA A 21 0.32 -19.15 -5.38
CA ALA A 21 -0.05 -17.80 -4.97
C ALA A 21 0.47 -16.72 -5.93
N TRP A 22 1.62 -16.95 -6.58
CA TRP A 22 2.34 -15.98 -7.42
C TRP A 22 2.77 -16.57 -8.78
N PRO A 23 1.82 -16.98 -9.64
CA PRO A 23 2.12 -17.72 -10.88
C PRO A 23 3.02 -16.95 -11.86
N ASP A 24 2.80 -15.63 -12.00
CA ASP A 24 3.51 -14.81 -12.99
C ASP A 24 4.79 -14.15 -12.44
N ARG A 25 5.16 -14.46 -11.19
CA ARG A 25 6.28 -13.81 -10.49
C ARG A 25 7.32 -14.79 -9.98
N THR A 26 7.09 -16.09 -10.11
CA THR A 26 7.97 -17.11 -9.55
C THR A 26 8.51 -18.05 -10.63
N ARG A 27 9.76 -18.48 -10.46
CA ARG A 27 10.41 -19.49 -11.29
C ARG A 27 11.06 -20.53 -10.39
N ARG A 28 10.82 -21.81 -10.67
CA ARG A 28 11.42 -22.91 -9.90
C ARG A 28 12.77 -23.30 -10.45
N TYR A 29 13.65 -23.66 -9.52
CA TYR A 29 14.96 -24.23 -9.81
C TYR A 29 15.04 -25.59 -9.12
N ASP A 30 14.95 -26.65 -9.91
CA ASP A 30 14.87 -28.06 -9.47
C ASP A 30 15.87 -28.93 -10.26
N GLY A 31 16.09 -30.17 -9.80
CA GLY A 31 16.76 -31.21 -10.61
C GLY A 31 18.29 -31.16 -10.67
N GLY A 32 18.95 -30.37 -9.81
CA GLY A 32 20.41 -30.22 -9.77
C GLY A 32 20.98 -30.13 -8.35
N ALA A 33 22.31 -29.98 -8.24
CA ALA A 33 22.94 -29.71 -6.96
C ALA A 33 22.53 -28.31 -6.45
N VAL A 34 22.23 -28.19 -5.16
CA VAL A 34 21.70 -26.94 -4.57
C VAL A 34 22.58 -25.71 -4.83
N ARG A 35 23.90 -25.90 -4.91
CA ARG A 35 24.86 -24.85 -5.26
C ARG A 35 24.57 -24.26 -6.64
N ASP A 36 24.38 -25.12 -7.63
CA ASP A 36 24.18 -24.72 -9.02
C ASP A 36 22.81 -24.04 -9.19
N LEU A 37 21.79 -24.55 -8.50
CA LEU A 37 20.45 -23.95 -8.47
C LEU A 37 20.47 -22.54 -7.86
N VAL A 38 21.15 -22.36 -6.71
CA VAL A 38 21.31 -21.05 -6.09
C VAL A 38 22.09 -20.10 -7.00
N GLN A 39 23.18 -20.57 -7.62
CA GLN A 39 24.00 -19.75 -8.52
C GLN A 39 23.22 -19.29 -9.76
N ALA A 40 22.47 -20.18 -10.40
CA ALA A 40 21.63 -19.83 -11.54
C ALA A 40 20.54 -18.82 -11.15
N ALA A 41 19.80 -19.09 -10.07
CA ALA A 41 18.76 -18.19 -9.60
C ALA A 41 19.31 -16.81 -9.18
N PHE A 42 20.49 -16.76 -8.58
CA PHE A 42 21.14 -15.51 -8.17
C PHE A 42 21.50 -14.63 -9.37
N ALA A 43 21.86 -15.23 -10.52
CA ALA A 43 22.17 -14.50 -11.74
C ALA A 43 20.91 -14.11 -12.54
N GLU A 44 19.85 -14.90 -12.45
CA GLU A 44 18.65 -14.79 -13.31
C GLU A 44 17.44 -14.13 -12.63
N CYS A 45 17.45 -13.92 -11.32
CA CYS A 45 16.30 -13.42 -10.56
C CYS A 45 16.66 -12.27 -9.62
N ASP A 46 15.77 -11.28 -9.54
CA ASP A 46 15.88 -10.12 -8.65
C ASP A 46 15.71 -10.50 -7.17
N GLN A 47 15.04 -11.64 -6.93
CA GLN A 47 14.73 -12.12 -5.59
C GLN A 47 14.74 -13.64 -5.53
N LEU A 48 15.09 -14.21 -4.37
CA LEU A 48 15.13 -15.65 -4.14
C LEU A 48 14.40 -16.02 -2.84
N VAL A 49 13.67 -17.13 -2.87
CA VAL A 49 13.20 -17.85 -1.68
C VAL A 49 13.88 -19.21 -1.63
N VAL A 50 14.71 -19.41 -0.62
CA VAL A 50 15.55 -20.60 -0.47
C VAL A 50 15.10 -21.40 0.75
N PHE A 51 14.55 -22.59 0.52
CA PHE A 51 14.14 -23.53 1.57
C PHE A 51 15.35 -24.31 2.08
N LEU A 52 16.13 -23.67 2.96
CA LEU A 52 17.32 -24.20 3.60
C LEU A 52 17.49 -23.57 4.99
N ALA A 53 18.23 -24.24 5.86
CA ALA A 53 18.73 -23.61 7.07
C ALA A 53 19.57 -22.36 6.70
N THR A 54 19.36 -21.25 7.40
CA THR A 54 20.00 -19.96 7.11
C THR A 54 21.52 -20.07 6.99
N GLY A 55 22.18 -20.84 7.87
CA GLY A 55 23.62 -21.05 7.81
C GLY A 55 24.11 -21.78 6.54
N ALA A 56 23.28 -22.63 5.94
CA ALA A 56 23.60 -23.28 4.67
C ALA A 56 23.48 -22.28 3.51
N ALA A 57 22.38 -21.51 3.47
CA ALA A 57 22.18 -20.46 2.49
C ALA A 57 23.31 -19.43 2.49
N VAL A 58 23.75 -18.96 3.67
CA VAL A 58 24.89 -18.03 3.80
C VAL A 58 26.15 -18.57 3.12
N ARG A 59 26.48 -19.85 3.32
CA ARG A 59 27.68 -20.47 2.72
C ARG A 59 27.58 -20.61 1.20
N LEU A 60 26.37 -20.80 0.67
CA LEU A 60 26.13 -20.89 -0.78
C LEU A 60 26.14 -19.51 -1.44
N LEU A 61 25.63 -18.48 -0.76
CA LEU A 61 25.54 -17.12 -1.27
C LEU A 61 26.87 -16.37 -1.15
N ALA A 62 27.65 -16.60 -0.10
CA ALA A 62 28.87 -15.83 0.18
C ALA A 62 29.85 -15.72 -1.01
N PRO A 63 30.09 -16.78 -1.83
CA PRO A 63 30.95 -16.68 -3.01
C PRO A 63 30.34 -15.90 -4.19
N LEU A 64 29.04 -15.60 -4.16
CA LEU A 64 28.28 -14.95 -5.24
C LEU A 64 28.08 -13.45 -5.01
N LEU A 65 28.29 -12.97 -3.79
CA LEU A 65 28.05 -11.57 -3.42
C LEU A 65 28.96 -10.63 -4.20
N ALA A 66 28.38 -9.63 -4.86
CA ALA A 66 29.10 -8.58 -5.56
C ALA A 66 28.96 -7.25 -4.80
N ASP A 67 27.76 -6.69 -4.76
CA ASP A 67 27.49 -5.43 -4.08
C ASP A 67 26.00 -5.28 -3.72
N LYS A 68 25.72 -4.40 -2.75
CA LYS A 68 24.36 -4.20 -2.21
C LYS A 68 23.34 -3.66 -3.23
N ALA A 69 23.79 -3.01 -4.31
CA ALA A 69 22.91 -2.40 -5.30
C ALA A 69 22.52 -3.39 -6.40
N SER A 70 23.39 -4.35 -6.72
CA SER A 70 23.16 -5.37 -7.77
C SER A 70 22.71 -6.73 -7.24
N ASP A 71 23.09 -7.09 -6.00
CA ASP A 71 22.74 -8.38 -5.41
C ASP A 71 21.20 -8.52 -5.21
N PRO A 72 20.61 -9.69 -5.50
CA PRO A 72 19.18 -9.93 -5.34
C PRO A 72 18.74 -10.03 -3.87
N GLY A 73 17.45 -9.80 -3.64
CA GLY A 73 16.84 -9.95 -2.32
C GLY A 73 16.63 -11.42 -1.98
N VAL A 74 17.21 -11.91 -0.89
CA VAL A 74 17.13 -13.35 -0.53
C VAL A 74 16.38 -13.55 0.78
N VAL A 75 15.38 -14.44 0.75
CA VAL A 75 14.66 -14.93 1.92
C VAL A 75 14.96 -16.41 2.12
N THR A 76 15.28 -16.80 3.35
CA THR A 76 15.40 -18.22 3.72
C THR A 76 14.19 -18.67 4.52
N VAL A 77 13.69 -19.87 4.23
CA VAL A 77 12.57 -20.47 4.96
C VAL A 77 13.02 -21.79 5.56
N ASP A 78 12.78 -22.00 6.85
CA ASP A 78 13.11 -23.28 7.50
C ASP A 78 12.13 -24.39 7.10
N GLU A 79 12.60 -25.64 7.22
CA GLU A 79 11.86 -26.85 6.78
C GLU A 79 10.46 -26.98 7.40
N ALA A 80 10.28 -26.48 8.61
CA ALA A 80 9.00 -26.50 9.33
C ALA A 80 8.10 -25.29 9.03
N HIS A 81 8.50 -24.42 8.10
CA HIS A 81 7.82 -23.18 7.76
C HIS A 81 7.52 -22.28 8.99
N ARG A 82 8.45 -22.24 9.96
CA ARG A 82 8.29 -21.41 11.17
C ARG A 82 8.74 -19.98 10.92
N HIS A 83 9.79 -19.80 10.14
CA HIS A 83 10.44 -18.52 9.92
C HIS A 83 10.73 -18.27 8.45
N ALA A 84 10.43 -17.05 7.99
CA ALA A 84 10.92 -16.50 6.73
C ALA A 84 11.92 -15.38 7.04
N VAL A 85 13.21 -15.67 6.93
CA VAL A 85 14.30 -14.76 7.31
C VAL A 85 14.75 -13.96 6.11
N ALA A 86 14.61 -12.64 6.15
CA ALA A 86 15.20 -11.73 5.17
C ALA A 86 16.73 -11.72 5.35
N LEU A 87 17.44 -12.42 4.45
CA LEU A 87 18.85 -12.75 4.62
C LEU A 87 19.80 -11.77 3.91
N LEU A 88 19.44 -11.34 2.70
CA LEU A 88 20.27 -10.45 1.87
C LEU A 88 19.36 -9.44 1.16
N GLY A 89 19.80 -8.18 1.03
CA GLY A 89 19.09 -7.19 0.21
C GLY A 89 17.75 -6.72 0.82
N GLY A 90 17.76 -6.32 2.10
CA GLY A 90 16.54 -5.98 2.86
C GLY A 90 15.58 -4.99 2.20
N HIS A 91 16.04 -3.78 1.86
CA HIS A 91 15.19 -2.70 1.32
C HIS A 91 15.13 -2.67 -0.20
N ALA A 92 16.19 -2.17 -0.87
CA ALA A 92 16.18 -1.93 -2.32
C ALA A 92 15.92 -3.21 -3.13
N ALA A 93 16.57 -4.31 -2.76
CA ALA A 93 16.34 -5.61 -3.38
C ALA A 93 15.09 -6.35 -2.81
N GLY A 94 14.41 -5.74 -1.82
CA GLY A 94 13.07 -6.12 -1.39
C GLY A 94 12.94 -7.37 -0.51
N ALA A 95 14.02 -7.89 0.09
CA ALA A 95 13.94 -9.10 0.90
C ALA A 95 13.04 -8.95 2.15
N ASN A 96 12.95 -7.77 2.74
CA ASN A 96 12.06 -7.52 3.89
C ASN A 96 10.59 -7.65 3.47
N SER A 97 10.22 -7.02 2.36
CA SER A 97 8.88 -7.11 1.79
C SER A 97 8.57 -8.53 1.33
N LEU A 98 9.55 -9.24 0.75
CA LEU A 98 9.40 -10.63 0.35
C LEU A 98 9.20 -11.55 1.56
N ALA A 99 9.93 -11.36 2.67
CA ALA A 99 9.76 -12.15 3.88
C ALA A 99 8.34 -11.98 4.46
N GLN A 100 7.80 -10.76 4.44
CA GLN A 100 6.40 -10.50 4.81
C GLN A 100 5.43 -11.19 3.84
N ALA A 101 5.65 -11.10 2.53
CA ALA A 101 4.79 -11.76 1.55
C ALA A 101 4.80 -13.30 1.71
N VAL A 102 5.98 -13.89 1.92
CA VAL A 102 6.15 -15.33 2.19
C VAL A 102 5.41 -15.72 3.47
N SER A 103 5.49 -14.89 4.53
CA SER A 103 4.77 -15.15 5.78
C SER A 103 3.25 -15.20 5.63
N GLN A 104 2.69 -14.42 4.72
CA GLN A 104 1.26 -14.43 4.44
C GLN A 104 0.83 -15.72 3.72
N VAL A 105 1.66 -16.20 2.78
CA VAL A 105 1.32 -17.40 1.99
C VAL A 105 1.59 -18.68 2.77
N LEU A 106 2.72 -18.77 3.47
CA LEU A 106 3.16 -19.99 4.18
C LEU A 106 2.79 -20.00 5.66
N THR A 107 2.24 -18.90 6.19
CA THR A 107 1.92 -18.74 7.63
C THR A 107 3.17 -18.83 8.52
N THR A 108 4.32 -18.41 8.00
CA THR A 108 5.58 -18.33 8.76
C THR A 108 5.64 -17.05 9.58
N THR A 109 6.58 -16.94 10.52
CA THR A 109 6.93 -15.66 11.15
C THR A 109 8.03 -14.96 10.34
N PRO A 110 7.83 -13.72 9.82
CA PRO A 110 8.89 -13.01 9.14
C PRO A 110 9.95 -12.55 10.14
N VAL A 111 11.23 -12.75 9.82
CA VAL A 111 12.37 -12.31 10.63
C VAL A 111 13.10 -11.23 9.83
N ILE A 112 12.91 -9.98 10.25
CA ILE A 112 13.48 -8.77 9.64
C ILE A 112 14.31 -8.06 10.71
N THR A 113 15.59 -7.82 10.41
CA THR A 113 16.56 -7.31 11.39
C THR A 113 17.29 -6.05 10.92
N THR A 114 16.87 -5.47 9.79
CA THR A 114 17.37 -4.17 9.33
C THR A 114 17.11 -3.10 10.38
N ALA A 115 18.13 -2.28 10.66
CA ALA A 115 18.08 -1.30 11.75
C ALA A 115 16.92 -0.31 11.61
N THR A 116 16.64 0.14 10.39
CA THR A 116 15.53 1.02 10.02
C THR A 116 14.17 0.40 10.31
N ASP A 117 13.94 -0.87 10.00
CA ASP A 117 12.69 -1.56 10.36
C ASP A 117 12.57 -1.75 11.87
N ALA A 118 13.67 -2.05 12.56
CA ALA A 118 13.70 -2.20 14.01
C ALA A 118 13.38 -0.90 14.76
N THR A 119 13.65 0.27 14.15
CA THR A 119 13.37 1.59 14.71
C THR A 119 12.18 2.31 14.04
N SER A 120 11.45 1.62 13.15
CA SER A 120 10.39 2.21 12.31
C SER A 120 10.84 3.44 11.49
N THR A 121 12.14 3.63 11.29
CA THR A 121 12.70 4.70 10.48
C THR A 121 12.63 4.33 9.00
N THR A 122 12.15 5.23 8.16
CA THR A 122 12.12 4.99 6.71
C THR A 122 13.53 4.88 6.16
N ALA A 123 13.82 3.77 5.48
CA ALA A 123 15.09 3.59 4.80
C ALA A 123 15.14 4.43 3.52
N LEU A 124 16.25 5.15 3.29
CA LEU A 124 16.37 6.05 2.14
C LEU A 124 16.40 5.32 0.79
N ASP A 125 16.87 4.07 0.78
CA ASP A 125 16.83 3.16 -0.36
C ASP A 125 15.47 2.47 -0.56
N ALA A 126 14.48 2.74 0.32
CA ALA A 126 13.09 2.27 0.22
C ALA A 126 12.09 3.41 -0.05
N LEU A 127 12.59 4.63 -0.33
CA LEU A 127 11.72 5.75 -0.67
C LEU A 127 10.93 5.47 -1.96
N PRO A 128 9.76 6.11 -2.15
CA PRO A 128 8.95 5.92 -3.35
C PRO A 128 9.63 6.43 -4.63
N TYR A 129 10.77 7.11 -4.52
CA TYR A 129 11.53 7.66 -5.63
C TYR A 129 12.99 7.18 -5.56
N PRO A 130 13.67 7.02 -6.71
CA PRO A 130 15.08 6.64 -6.74
C PRO A 130 15.93 7.55 -5.85
N ALA A 131 16.79 6.94 -5.04
CA ALA A 131 17.76 7.64 -4.20
C ALA A 131 19.18 7.26 -4.61
N GLU A 132 20.09 8.23 -4.62
CA GLU A 132 21.49 8.05 -4.96
C GLU A 132 22.41 8.85 -4.01
N GLY A 133 23.72 8.53 -4.03
CA GLY A 133 24.72 9.19 -3.20
C GLY A 133 25.03 8.43 -1.91
N ALA A 134 25.24 9.17 -0.81
CA ALA A 134 25.77 8.67 0.46
C ALA A 134 24.71 7.97 1.34
N ILE A 135 23.89 7.08 0.74
CA ILE A 135 22.77 6.42 1.42
C ILE A 135 23.16 5.76 2.74
N PRO A 136 24.25 4.95 2.82
CA PRO A 136 24.59 4.26 4.06
C PRO A 136 24.96 5.23 5.20
N SER A 137 25.73 6.28 4.92
CA SER A 137 26.18 7.22 5.95
C SER A 137 25.06 8.16 6.40
N VAL A 138 24.21 8.63 5.48
CA VAL A 138 23.04 9.44 5.85
C VAL A 138 22.00 8.60 6.60
N THR A 139 21.77 7.35 6.19
CA THR A 139 20.87 6.44 6.92
C THR A 139 21.38 6.19 8.33
N ARG A 140 22.69 5.97 8.50
CA ARG A 140 23.30 5.87 9.83
C ARG A 140 23.09 7.17 10.63
N ALA A 141 23.29 8.33 10.03
CA ALA A 141 23.09 9.61 10.70
C ALA A 141 21.64 9.76 11.22
N LEU A 142 20.64 9.37 10.42
CA LEU A 142 19.23 9.32 10.83
C LEU A 142 19.00 8.39 12.04
N LEU A 143 19.61 7.20 12.02
CA LEU A 143 19.50 6.22 13.12
C LEU A 143 20.21 6.68 14.39
N ASP A 144 21.38 7.32 14.26
CA ASP A 144 22.19 7.85 15.35
C ASP A 144 21.62 9.16 15.92
N GLY A 145 20.54 9.71 15.33
CA GLY A 145 19.95 11.01 15.70
C GLY A 145 20.85 12.20 15.38
N THR A 146 21.85 12.01 14.51
CA THR A 146 22.70 13.10 14.01
C THR A 146 21.86 14.00 13.10
N PRO A 147 21.99 15.33 13.17
CA PRO A 147 21.23 16.23 12.31
C PRO A 147 21.38 15.90 10.83
N VAL A 148 20.25 15.69 10.17
CA VAL A 148 20.14 15.51 8.71
C VAL A 148 19.15 16.53 8.18
N HIS A 149 19.55 17.32 7.20
CA HIS A 149 18.71 18.36 6.61
C HIS A 149 17.93 17.81 5.40
N LEU A 150 16.62 18.05 5.36
CA LEU A 150 15.76 17.68 4.24
C LEU A 150 15.42 18.90 3.39
N HIS A 151 15.82 18.89 2.13
CA HIS A 151 15.41 19.88 1.13
C HIS A 151 14.40 19.26 0.18
N ASN A 152 13.12 19.59 0.37
CA ASN A 152 12.02 19.11 -0.44
C ASN A 152 11.11 20.28 -0.83
N SER A 153 11.56 21.09 -1.79
CA SER A 153 10.85 22.27 -2.27
C SER A 153 10.93 22.37 -3.81
N PRO A 154 9.78 22.32 -4.53
CA PRO A 154 8.44 22.11 -4.00
C PRO A 154 8.27 20.70 -3.39
N PRO A 155 7.35 20.53 -2.42
CA PRO A 155 7.22 19.28 -1.67
C PRO A 155 6.69 18.13 -2.54
N TRP A 156 7.47 17.06 -2.63
CA TRP A 156 7.03 15.76 -3.12
C TRP A 156 6.58 14.88 -1.96
N PRO A 157 5.53 14.06 -2.14
CA PRO A 157 5.05 13.21 -1.07
C PRO A 157 6.09 12.15 -0.77
N LEU A 158 6.59 12.16 0.47
CA LEU A 158 7.55 11.21 1.02
C LEU A 158 7.03 10.72 2.38
N PRO A 159 7.42 9.52 2.83
CA PRO A 159 7.27 9.13 4.22
C PRO A 159 7.97 10.11 5.17
N ALA A 160 7.58 10.10 6.44
CA ALA A 160 8.32 10.85 7.43
C ALA A 160 9.78 10.39 7.53
N LEU A 161 10.68 11.36 7.68
CA LEU A 161 12.08 11.15 7.97
C LEU A 161 12.42 11.91 9.27
N PRO A 162 13.25 11.34 10.17
CA PRO A 162 13.69 12.01 11.39
C PRO A 162 14.77 13.06 11.09
N THR A 163 14.41 14.06 10.29
CA THR A 163 15.31 15.11 9.79
C THR A 163 15.12 16.41 10.55
N THR A 164 16.19 17.18 10.73
CA THR A 164 16.15 18.55 11.23
C THR A 164 15.80 19.50 10.08
N SER A 165 14.62 20.11 10.12
CA SER A 165 14.23 21.13 9.15
C SER A 165 15.16 22.34 9.26
N THR A 166 15.80 22.74 8.16
CA THR A 166 16.45 24.05 8.05
C THR A 166 16.04 24.75 6.76
N ALA A 167 15.98 26.09 6.87
CA ALA A 167 15.81 27.05 5.81
C ALA A 167 16.90 26.89 4.71
N PRO A 168 16.73 27.48 3.51
CA PRO A 168 17.52 27.09 2.35
C PRO A 168 19.02 27.30 2.58
N LEU A 169 19.80 26.21 2.45
CA LEU A 169 21.21 26.32 2.09
C LEU A 169 21.23 27.10 0.78
N ALA A 170 21.93 28.25 0.77
CA ALA A 170 22.07 29.11 -0.40
C ALA A 170 22.37 28.24 -1.64
N GLU A 171 21.62 28.47 -2.72
CA GLU A 171 21.70 27.76 -4.00
C GLU A 171 23.16 27.43 -4.32
N ALA A 172 23.54 26.17 -4.14
CA ALA A 172 24.82 25.70 -4.60
C ALA A 172 24.79 25.84 -6.13
N ARG A 173 25.50 26.84 -6.66
CA ARG A 173 25.59 27.09 -8.10
C ARG A 173 25.96 25.78 -8.80
N PRO A 174 25.21 25.36 -9.85
CA PRO A 174 25.58 24.20 -10.63
C PRO A 174 26.96 24.45 -11.26
N THR A 175 27.93 23.61 -10.95
CA THR A 175 29.12 23.48 -11.77
C THR A 175 28.71 22.74 -13.06
N PRO A 176 29.24 23.14 -14.24
CA PRO A 176 28.96 22.42 -15.47
C PRO A 176 29.43 20.96 -15.33
N ALA A 177 28.52 20.01 -15.56
CA ALA A 177 28.85 18.59 -15.53
C ALA A 177 29.57 18.21 -16.84
N ASP A 178 30.66 17.44 -16.69
CA ASP A 178 31.32 16.77 -17.81
C ASP A 178 30.45 15.59 -18.29
N SER A 179 30.32 15.46 -19.61
CA SER A 179 29.25 14.73 -20.31
C SER A 179 29.31 13.19 -20.28
N THR A 180 29.95 12.57 -19.29
CA THR A 180 30.15 11.12 -19.27
C THR A 180 29.78 10.52 -17.92
N ASN A 181 28.48 10.33 -17.67
CA ASN A 181 28.04 9.44 -16.61
C ASN A 181 27.50 8.15 -17.26
N PRO A 182 28.06 6.97 -16.97
CA PRO A 182 27.51 5.72 -17.44
C PRO A 182 26.14 5.46 -16.79
N LEU A 183 25.28 4.75 -17.53
CA LEU A 183 23.98 4.28 -17.08
C LEU A 183 24.10 3.56 -15.71
N PRO A 184 23.17 3.72 -14.76
CA PRO A 184 22.93 2.64 -13.80
C PRO A 184 22.53 1.39 -14.58
N ALA A 185 23.01 0.21 -14.14
CA ALA A 185 22.65 -1.06 -14.75
C ALA A 185 21.11 -1.16 -14.86
N ALA A 186 20.64 -1.61 -16.02
CA ALA A 186 19.22 -1.76 -16.31
C ALA A 186 18.53 -2.51 -15.16
N ALA A 187 17.41 -1.98 -14.68
CA ALA A 187 16.50 -2.78 -13.87
C ALA A 187 16.17 -4.07 -14.66
N PRO A 188 16.17 -5.24 -14.02
CA PRO A 188 15.94 -6.50 -14.69
C PRO A 188 14.58 -6.48 -15.42
N GLU A 189 14.58 -6.97 -16.65
CA GLU A 189 13.40 -7.11 -17.50
C GLU A 189 12.35 -8.00 -16.79
N GLY A 190 11.41 -7.39 -16.09
CA GLY A 190 10.42 -8.16 -15.31
C GLY A 190 9.44 -7.37 -14.47
N GLY A 191 9.39 -6.05 -14.59
CA GLY A 191 8.35 -5.21 -13.99
C GLY A 191 7.47 -4.63 -15.09
N GLY A 192 6.22 -5.09 -15.19
CA GLY A 192 5.22 -4.36 -15.99
C GLY A 192 5.15 -2.89 -15.53
N PRO A 193 4.84 -1.95 -16.45
CA PRO A 193 4.84 -0.52 -16.12
C PRO A 193 3.92 -0.25 -14.93
N PRO A 194 4.22 0.78 -14.10
CA PRO A 194 3.27 1.23 -13.09
C PRO A 194 1.92 1.51 -13.77
N GLN A 195 0.86 0.83 -13.34
CA GLN A 195 -0.49 1.06 -13.85
C GLN A 195 -0.82 2.54 -13.66
N ALA A 196 -1.07 3.24 -14.77
CA ALA A 196 -1.67 4.56 -14.73
C ALA A 196 -3.01 4.47 -13.97
N PRO A 197 -3.37 5.46 -13.14
CA PRO A 197 -4.74 5.54 -12.64
C PRO A 197 -5.67 5.55 -13.86
N ALA A 198 -6.66 4.65 -13.87
CA ALA A 198 -7.64 4.60 -14.93
C ALA A 198 -8.28 5.99 -15.10
N PRO A 199 -8.44 6.50 -16.34
CA PRO A 199 -9.14 7.76 -16.54
C PRO A 199 -10.55 7.63 -15.96
N HIS A 200 -10.96 8.59 -15.15
CA HIS A 200 -12.34 8.70 -14.69
C HIS A 200 -13.27 8.71 -15.92
N PRO A 201 -14.28 7.83 -16.02
CA PRO A 201 -15.21 7.89 -17.12
C PRO A 201 -15.98 9.20 -17.03
N ALA A 202 -15.83 10.04 -18.05
CA ALA A 202 -16.71 11.18 -18.27
C ALA A 202 -18.15 10.66 -18.34
N ALA A 203 -19.01 11.17 -17.46
CA ALA A 203 -20.44 10.89 -17.46
C ALA A 203 -21.05 11.31 -18.80
N THR A 204 -21.25 10.34 -19.68
CA THR A 204 -22.05 10.52 -20.91
C THR A 204 -23.48 10.11 -20.59
N ALA A 205 -24.38 11.08 -20.71
CA ALA A 205 -25.81 10.89 -20.53
C ALA A 205 -26.33 9.87 -21.55
N GLY A 206 -26.97 8.81 -21.02
CA GLY A 206 -27.52 7.73 -21.82
C GLY A 206 -28.74 8.17 -22.64
N HIS A 207 -28.77 7.74 -23.90
CA HIS A 207 -29.99 7.50 -24.66
C HIS A 207 -29.74 6.27 -25.52
N GLU A 208 -30.18 5.11 -25.06
CA GLU A 208 -30.39 3.97 -25.95
C GLU A 208 -31.70 3.27 -25.60
N THR A 209 -32.45 3.02 -26.66
CA THR A 209 -33.79 2.50 -26.73
C THR A 209 -33.76 0.98 -26.74
N ALA A 210 -34.69 0.37 -26.02
CA ALA A 210 -34.84 -1.09 -25.91
C ALA A 210 -35.47 -1.69 -27.18
N GLN A 211 -35.03 -2.90 -27.58
CA GLN A 211 -35.87 -4.09 -27.88
C GLN A 211 -35.03 -5.34 -28.32
N PRO A 212 -35.59 -6.57 -28.33
CA PRO A 212 -34.96 -7.77 -27.75
C PRO A 212 -34.68 -8.97 -28.70
N GLY A 213 -34.06 -10.02 -28.15
CA GLY A 213 -33.87 -11.37 -28.74
C GLY A 213 -32.38 -11.73 -28.84
N SER A 214 -31.85 -12.92 -28.59
CA SER A 214 -32.39 -14.27 -28.39
C SER A 214 -31.20 -15.23 -28.13
N ALA A 215 -31.50 -16.43 -27.61
CA ALA A 215 -30.73 -17.69 -27.72
C ALA A 215 -29.65 -18.04 -26.66
N GLU A 216 -30.06 -19.04 -25.88
CA GLU A 216 -29.32 -20.07 -25.14
C GLU A 216 -27.97 -20.51 -25.73
N THR A 217 -26.99 -20.79 -24.85
CA THR A 217 -26.07 -21.93 -24.98
C THR A 217 -25.53 -22.35 -23.60
N THR A 218 -25.74 -23.61 -23.26
CA THR A 218 -25.36 -24.31 -22.02
C THR A 218 -23.93 -24.86 -22.11
N PRO A 219 -23.11 -24.85 -21.03
CA PRO A 219 -21.89 -25.66 -20.94
C PRO A 219 -22.12 -26.99 -20.19
N PRO A 220 -21.32 -28.05 -20.45
CA PRO A 220 -21.63 -29.42 -20.05
C PRO A 220 -21.21 -29.78 -18.62
N GLU A 221 -21.96 -30.72 -18.05
CA GLU A 221 -21.86 -31.31 -16.71
C GLU A 221 -20.57 -32.11 -16.47
N ALA A 222 -19.98 -31.94 -15.29
CA ALA A 222 -18.90 -32.78 -14.76
C ALA A 222 -19.46 -34.00 -14.03
N ARG A 223 -18.96 -35.20 -14.38
CA ARG A 223 -19.32 -36.49 -13.77
C ARG A 223 -18.82 -36.62 -12.31
N PRO A 224 -19.57 -37.31 -11.42
CA PRO A 224 -19.15 -37.59 -10.05
C PRO A 224 -18.24 -38.83 -9.93
N VAL A 225 -17.31 -38.79 -8.99
CA VAL A 225 -16.41 -39.89 -8.57
C VAL A 225 -17.01 -40.57 -7.33
N PRO A 226 -16.96 -41.91 -7.18
CA PRO A 226 -17.72 -42.62 -6.15
C PRO A 226 -17.05 -42.62 -4.78
N ALA A 227 -17.90 -42.74 -3.75
CA ALA A 227 -17.55 -42.87 -2.34
C ALA A 227 -17.13 -44.30 -1.95
N GLY A 228 -16.22 -44.38 -0.98
CA GLY A 228 -15.83 -45.55 -0.17
C GLY A 228 -14.69 -45.09 0.75
N SER A 229 -14.61 -45.41 2.03
CA SER A 229 -15.30 -46.40 2.85
C SER A 229 -15.12 -46.03 4.33
N ASP A 230 -16.10 -46.43 5.13
CA ASP A 230 -16.09 -46.51 6.60
C ASP A 230 -14.76 -46.97 7.21
N THR A 231 -14.34 -46.28 8.27
CA THR A 231 -13.83 -46.92 9.49
C THR A 231 -14.25 -46.12 10.70
N SER A 232 -14.90 -46.82 11.62
CA SER A 232 -15.54 -46.33 12.84
C SER A 232 -14.68 -46.56 14.09
N LEU A 233 -14.94 -45.70 15.08
CA LEU A 233 -14.73 -45.80 16.55
C LEU A 233 -13.35 -45.43 17.16
N PRO A 234 -13.28 -45.03 18.44
CA PRO A 234 -14.33 -44.48 19.33
C PRO A 234 -13.92 -43.20 20.11
N ALA A 235 -14.93 -42.60 20.76
CA ALA A 235 -14.81 -41.55 21.77
C ALA A 235 -14.26 -42.08 23.11
N ALA A 236 -13.50 -41.24 23.82
CA ALA A 236 -13.23 -41.36 25.25
C ALA A 236 -13.20 -39.97 25.91
N ALA A 237 -13.76 -39.91 27.11
CA ALA A 237 -14.08 -38.73 27.93
C ALA A 237 -12.85 -38.23 28.75
N PRO A 238 -12.98 -37.15 29.56
CA PRO A 238 -11.89 -36.25 29.93
C PRO A 238 -11.27 -36.52 31.31
N GLU A 239 -9.96 -36.30 31.44
CA GLU A 239 -9.21 -35.99 32.67
C GLU A 239 -8.04 -35.11 32.21
N GLY A 240 -7.57 -34.03 32.85
CA GLY A 240 -7.39 -33.70 34.25
C GLY A 240 -6.16 -32.78 34.25
N GLY A 241 -6.25 -31.61 34.89
CA GLY A 241 -5.21 -30.58 34.82
C GLY A 241 -3.92 -30.96 35.56
N LEU A 242 -2.78 -30.50 35.05
CA LEU A 242 -1.56 -30.30 35.83
C LEU A 242 -0.75 -29.12 35.30
N ALA A 243 -0.51 -28.17 36.20
CA ALA A 243 0.30 -26.97 36.05
C ALA A 243 1.82 -27.31 36.00
N PRO A 244 2.68 -26.37 35.56
CA PRO A 244 4.04 -26.66 35.11
C PRO A 244 5.04 -26.72 36.27
N GLN A 245 5.96 -27.71 36.21
CA GLN A 245 7.10 -27.78 37.12
C GLN A 245 8.33 -27.06 36.54
N VAL A 246 8.81 -26.08 37.30
CA VAL A 246 10.09 -25.39 37.14
C VAL A 246 11.18 -26.23 37.84
N PRO A 247 12.34 -26.53 37.20
CA PRO A 247 13.50 -26.98 37.95
C PRO A 247 14.42 -25.82 38.33
N ALA A 248 14.86 -25.91 39.57
CA ALA A 248 15.64 -24.93 40.32
C ALA A 248 17.05 -24.67 39.79
N THR A 249 17.48 -23.46 40.12
CA THR A 249 18.85 -22.92 40.12
C THR A 249 19.86 -23.86 40.78
N ARG A 250 21.03 -24.02 40.16
CA ARG A 250 22.25 -24.50 40.81
C ARG A 250 23.34 -23.44 40.76
N THR A 251 23.69 -22.99 41.95
CA THR A 251 24.84 -22.16 42.31
C THR A 251 26.10 -23.04 42.39
N ALA A 252 27.21 -22.61 41.78
CA ALA A 252 28.58 -23.04 42.08
C ALA A 252 29.52 -21.90 41.64
N ALA A 253 30.07 -21.12 42.58
CA ALA A 253 31.35 -21.31 43.27
C ALA A 253 32.56 -20.90 42.40
N ALA A 254 33.22 -19.82 42.83
CA ALA A 254 34.46 -19.28 42.29
C ALA A 254 35.69 -20.12 42.68
N PRO A 255 36.81 -19.96 41.96
CA PRO A 255 38.12 -19.98 42.60
C PRO A 255 38.92 -18.71 42.30
N GLU A 256 39.52 -18.16 43.35
CA GLU A 256 40.61 -17.18 43.29
C GLU A 256 41.95 -17.86 42.96
N GLY A 257 42.85 -17.12 42.29
CA GLY A 257 44.29 -17.21 42.58
C GLY A 257 45.24 -17.55 41.43
N GLY A 258 45.84 -16.52 40.83
CA GLY A 258 47.31 -16.42 40.67
C GLY A 258 47.99 -17.06 39.45
N GLY A 259 48.42 -16.22 38.50
CA GLY A 259 49.44 -16.58 37.49
C GLY A 259 49.77 -15.42 36.56
N GLY A 260 50.94 -14.79 36.75
CA GLY A 260 51.40 -13.55 36.11
C GLY A 260 51.61 -13.59 34.58
N PRO A 261 51.99 -12.44 33.99
CA PRO A 261 51.84 -12.18 32.56
C PRO A 261 52.95 -12.83 31.72
N ARG A 262 52.56 -13.49 30.62
CA ARG A 262 53.48 -13.90 29.54
C ARG A 262 53.30 -12.99 28.31
N PRO A 263 54.36 -12.79 27.52
CA PRO A 263 54.54 -11.61 26.69
C PRO A 263 53.71 -11.61 25.40
N ALA A 264 53.31 -10.43 24.98
CA ALA A 264 52.61 -10.16 23.74
C ALA A 264 53.46 -10.51 22.51
N ALA A 265 52.85 -11.22 21.56
CA ALA A 265 53.38 -11.44 20.22
C ALA A 265 53.40 -10.12 19.41
N PRO A 266 54.33 -9.95 18.45
CA PRO A 266 54.58 -8.67 17.79
C PRO A 266 53.41 -8.25 16.89
N GLY A 267 53.10 -6.96 16.95
CA GLY A 267 51.93 -6.34 16.34
C GLY A 267 51.92 -6.40 14.81
N VAL A 268 50.77 -6.81 14.28
CA VAL A 268 50.32 -6.42 12.94
C VAL A 268 50.05 -4.91 12.99
N PRO A 269 50.59 -4.10 12.06
CA PRO A 269 50.33 -2.68 12.06
C PRO A 269 48.84 -2.44 11.84
N GLY A 270 48.17 -1.99 12.90
CA GLY A 270 46.79 -1.52 12.83
C GLY A 270 46.73 -0.39 11.81
N ARG A 271 45.98 -0.61 10.72
CA ARG A 271 45.45 0.51 9.94
C ARG A 271 44.63 1.35 10.91
N GLY A 272 45.17 2.50 11.29
CA GLY A 272 44.49 3.44 12.16
C GLY A 272 43.08 3.69 11.63
N VAL A 273 42.08 3.47 12.48
CA VAL A 273 40.77 4.05 12.28
C VAL A 273 41.00 5.56 12.21
N PRO A 274 40.68 6.24 11.10
CA PRO A 274 40.83 7.68 11.06
C PRO A 274 39.90 8.25 12.13
N ALA A 275 40.44 9.05 13.04
CA ALA A 275 39.64 9.92 13.87
C ALA A 275 38.91 10.89 12.92
N HIS A 276 37.62 10.65 12.68
CA HIS A 276 36.80 11.49 11.82
C HIS A 276 36.61 12.85 12.51
N ARG A 277 37.43 13.83 12.13
CA ARG A 277 37.05 15.24 12.28
C ARG A 277 36.53 15.72 10.93
N SER A 278 35.22 15.82 10.82
CA SER A 278 34.56 16.88 10.07
C SER A 278 33.12 16.99 10.58
N SER A 279 32.71 18.20 10.89
CA SER A 279 31.33 18.63 11.09
C SER A 279 30.56 18.51 9.77
N GLY A 280 30.46 17.31 9.21
CA GLY A 280 29.79 17.06 7.94
C GLY A 280 28.28 17.18 8.12
N GLU A 281 27.69 18.22 7.54
CA GLU A 281 26.24 18.35 7.45
C GLU A 281 25.69 17.25 6.54
N TYR A 282 24.90 16.33 7.09
CA TYR A 282 24.19 15.33 6.30
C TYR A 282 22.96 15.94 5.66
N VAL A 283 22.69 15.59 4.41
CA VAL A 283 21.60 16.22 3.66
C VAL A 283 20.88 15.24 2.74
N VAL A 284 19.55 15.35 2.69
CA VAL A 284 18.67 14.67 1.74
C VAL A 284 18.06 15.73 0.84
N TRP A 285 18.36 15.68 -0.46
CA TRP A 285 17.81 16.61 -1.47
C TRP A 285 16.81 15.89 -2.36
N VAL A 286 15.58 16.39 -2.41
CA VAL A 286 14.55 15.93 -3.34
C VAL A 286 14.55 16.88 -4.52
N THR A 287 15.13 16.47 -5.65
CA THR A 287 15.29 17.36 -6.80
C THR A 287 15.48 16.62 -8.12
N ASP A 288 14.94 17.23 -9.18
CA ASP A 288 15.20 16.82 -10.56
C ASP A 288 16.44 17.49 -11.16
N ARG A 289 17.06 18.44 -10.47
CA ARG A 289 18.25 19.14 -10.98
C ARG A 289 19.49 18.26 -10.86
N VAL A 290 20.38 18.35 -11.83
CA VAL A 290 21.72 17.76 -11.70
C VAL A 290 22.46 18.53 -10.60
N VAL A 291 22.95 17.80 -9.59
CA VAL A 291 23.64 18.37 -8.43
C VAL A 291 24.97 17.63 -8.25
N GLY A 292 26.03 18.37 -7.93
CA GLY A 292 27.36 17.79 -7.73
C GLY A 292 27.38 16.94 -6.46
N GLY A 293 27.89 15.70 -6.56
CA GLY A 293 28.02 14.79 -5.43
C GLY A 293 28.88 15.38 -4.30
N ARG A 294 28.43 15.21 -3.05
CA ARG A 294 29.16 15.61 -1.84
C ARG A 294 29.15 14.46 -0.85
N GLU A 295 30.18 14.39 -0.02
CA GLU A 295 30.20 13.49 1.12
C GLU A 295 29.01 13.81 2.05
N GLY A 296 28.27 12.80 2.48
CA GLY A 296 27.10 12.98 3.35
C GLY A 296 25.81 13.47 2.66
N MET A 297 25.76 13.50 1.32
CA MET A 297 24.56 13.87 0.56
C MET A 297 23.86 12.66 -0.06
N VAL A 298 22.55 12.58 0.13
CA VAL A 298 21.63 11.72 -0.63
C VAL A 298 20.76 12.59 -1.53
N VAL A 299 20.60 12.20 -2.79
CA VAL A 299 19.70 12.85 -3.73
C VAL A 299 18.57 11.90 -4.08
N VAL A 300 17.34 12.35 -3.90
CA VAL A 300 16.10 11.66 -4.23
C VAL A 300 15.54 12.27 -5.51
N ARG A 301 15.26 11.43 -6.51
CA ARG A 301 14.87 11.81 -7.87
C ARG A 301 13.37 11.65 -8.08
N PRO A 302 12.54 12.66 -7.80
CA PRO A 302 11.12 12.55 -8.08
C PRO A 302 10.86 12.44 -9.59
N PRO A 303 9.81 11.73 -10.02
CA PRO A 303 9.43 11.58 -11.43
C PRO A 303 8.71 12.85 -11.93
N SER A 304 9.46 13.95 -12.05
CA SER A 304 8.92 15.28 -12.32
C SER A 304 8.94 15.68 -13.79
N LEU A 305 9.64 14.96 -14.67
CA LEU A 305 9.92 15.44 -16.03
C LEU A 305 9.13 14.67 -17.07
N VAL A 306 8.54 15.39 -18.03
CA VAL A 306 7.96 14.83 -19.25
C VAL A 306 8.76 15.35 -20.44
N VAL A 307 9.14 14.44 -21.33
CA VAL A 307 9.78 14.83 -22.59
C VAL A 307 8.83 14.56 -23.74
N GLY A 308 8.33 15.62 -24.34
CA GLY A 308 7.49 15.52 -25.52
C GLY A 308 8.34 15.32 -26.76
N VAL A 309 8.02 14.32 -27.57
CA VAL A 309 8.82 13.88 -28.72
C VAL A 309 7.98 13.92 -30.00
N GLY A 310 8.47 14.66 -30.99
CA GLY A 310 8.06 14.57 -32.39
C GLY A 310 9.10 13.81 -33.21
N GLY A 311 8.70 13.31 -34.37
CA GLY A 311 9.53 12.47 -35.23
C GLY A 311 9.00 12.39 -36.66
N SER A 312 9.87 12.16 -37.61
CA SER A 312 9.51 11.67 -38.94
C SER A 312 9.43 10.14 -38.92
N ARG A 313 8.70 9.55 -39.86
CA ARG A 313 8.57 8.08 -39.96
C ARG A 313 9.95 7.43 -40.12
N GLY A 314 10.25 6.42 -39.32
CA GLY A 314 11.51 5.68 -39.39
C GLY A 314 12.68 6.36 -38.65
N VAL A 315 12.40 7.28 -37.73
CA VAL A 315 13.44 7.85 -36.86
C VAL A 315 14.12 6.76 -36.03
N GLY A 316 15.44 6.83 -35.85
CA GLY A 316 16.19 5.84 -35.09
C GLY A 316 16.06 6.01 -33.58
N VAL A 317 16.05 4.90 -32.83
CA VAL A 317 16.00 4.88 -31.36
C VAL A 317 17.13 5.72 -30.73
N GLU A 318 18.37 5.51 -31.18
CA GLU A 318 19.54 6.23 -30.66
C GLU A 318 19.49 7.74 -30.95
N GLU A 319 18.87 8.14 -32.05
CA GLU A 319 18.68 9.56 -32.37
C GLU A 319 17.69 10.19 -31.38
N VAL A 320 16.57 9.52 -31.09
CA VAL A 320 15.58 10.00 -30.10
C VAL A 320 16.20 10.03 -28.70
N VAL A 321 16.86 8.95 -28.27
CA VAL A 321 17.52 8.88 -26.94
C VAL A 321 18.60 9.96 -26.80
N GLY A 322 19.41 10.16 -27.84
CA GLY A 322 20.43 11.21 -27.88
C GLY A 322 19.82 12.61 -27.72
N LEU A 323 18.77 12.89 -28.48
CA LEU A 323 18.06 14.18 -28.40
C LEU A 323 17.39 14.40 -27.04
N VAL A 324 16.76 13.37 -26.46
CA VAL A 324 16.19 13.44 -25.10
C VAL A 324 17.26 13.78 -24.07
N ARG A 325 18.42 13.10 -24.12
CA ARG A 325 19.54 13.38 -23.20
C ARG A 325 20.11 14.78 -23.38
N GLU A 326 20.26 15.23 -24.62
CA GLU A 326 20.70 16.60 -24.92
C GLU A 326 19.75 17.63 -24.31
N CYS A 327 18.44 17.45 -24.51
CA CYS A 327 17.42 18.33 -23.94
C CYS A 327 17.46 18.34 -22.40
N LEU A 328 17.55 17.17 -21.75
CA LEU A 328 17.66 17.08 -20.29
C LEU A 328 18.94 17.78 -19.78
N GLY A 329 20.07 17.56 -20.45
CA GLY A 329 21.34 18.22 -20.14
C GLY A 329 21.26 19.74 -20.29
N ALA A 330 20.63 20.24 -21.36
CA ALA A 330 20.40 21.65 -21.58
C ALA A 330 19.48 22.29 -20.52
N GLY A 331 18.52 21.52 -19.99
CA GLY A 331 17.67 21.93 -18.88
C GLY A 331 18.35 21.85 -17.51
N GLY A 332 19.56 21.27 -17.42
CA GLY A 332 20.25 21.01 -16.16
C GLY A 332 19.50 20.03 -15.25
N VAL A 333 18.73 19.12 -15.83
CA VAL A 333 17.87 18.16 -15.12
C VAL A 333 18.31 16.71 -15.35
N ALA A 334 18.09 15.87 -14.37
CA ALA A 334 18.58 14.50 -14.32
C ALA A 334 17.62 13.54 -15.03
N VAL A 335 18.18 12.60 -15.80
CA VAL A 335 17.41 11.53 -16.46
C VAL A 335 16.65 10.65 -15.46
N GLY A 336 17.16 10.49 -14.24
CA GLY A 336 16.49 9.75 -13.16
C GLY A 336 15.16 10.36 -12.70
N SER A 337 14.86 11.59 -13.11
CA SER A 337 13.57 12.26 -12.86
C SER A 337 12.62 12.22 -14.05
N LEU A 338 12.98 11.54 -15.14
CA LEU A 338 12.11 11.32 -16.29
C LEU A 338 10.94 10.41 -15.89
N TRP A 339 9.72 10.93 -16.03
CA TRP A 339 8.49 10.19 -15.78
C TRP A 339 7.96 9.51 -17.02
N ALA A 340 7.96 10.19 -18.17
CA ALA A 340 7.43 9.66 -19.42
C ALA A 340 8.01 10.36 -20.65
N LEU A 341 7.99 9.65 -21.78
CA LEU A 341 7.97 10.27 -23.09
C LEU A 341 6.51 10.54 -23.47
N ALA A 342 6.24 11.66 -24.14
CA ALA A 342 4.91 12.03 -24.59
C ALA A 342 4.89 12.31 -26.11
N THR A 343 3.87 11.88 -26.84
CA THR A 343 3.74 12.18 -28.27
C THR A 343 2.28 12.27 -28.72
N VAL A 344 2.04 12.41 -30.02
CA VAL A 344 0.70 12.39 -30.63
C VAL A 344 0.29 10.96 -30.97
N ASP A 345 -1.00 10.61 -30.90
CA ASP A 345 -1.51 9.25 -31.19
C ASP A 345 -1.06 8.71 -32.54
N ALA A 346 -0.92 9.57 -33.56
CA ALA A 346 -0.40 9.19 -34.88
C ALA A 346 1.04 8.63 -34.86
N LYS A 347 1.71 8.70 -33.70
CA LYS A 347 3.06 8.20 -33.43
C LYS A 347 3.13 7.17 -32.31
N ALA A 348 1.99 6.65 -31.86
CA ALA A 348 1.94 5.63 -30.81
C ALA A 348 2.81 4.41 -31.15
N ASP A 349 2.86 4.03 -32.43
CA ASP A 349 3.58 2.85 -32.93
C ASP A 349 4.90 3.19 -33.64
N GLU A 350 5.42 4.43 -33.52
CA GLU A 350 6.67 4.80 -34.17
C GLU A 350 7.86 4.12 -33.47
N GLY A 351 8.47 3.14 -34.13
CA GLY A 351 9.49 2.27 -33.53
C GLY A 351 10.67 2.99 -32.88
N GLY A 352 11.11 4.13 -33.44
CA GLY A 352 12.14 4.95 -32.82
C GLY A 352 11.75 5.59 -31.48
N ILE A 353 10.48 5.99 -31.34
CA ILE A 353 9.96 6.63 -30.12
C ILE A 353 9.61 5.57 -29.08
N VAL A 354 8.94 4.48 -29.48
CA VAL A 354 8.62 3.35 -28.62
C VAL A 354 9.90 2.73 -28.05
N GLY A 355 10.87 2.42 -28.92
CA GLY A 355 12.15 1.86 -28.49
C GLY A 355 12.96 2.81 -27.61
N ALA A 356 12.81 4.14 -27.79
CA ALA A 356 13.44 5.11 -26.89
C ALA A 356 12.80 5.14 -25.50
N ALA A 357 11.47 5.03 -25.41
CA ALA A 357 10.75 4.93 -24.14
C ALA A 357 11.17 3.68 -23.37
N GLU A 358 11.20 2.52 -24.05
CA GLU A 358 11.68 1.25 -23.50
C GLU A 358 13.14 1.35 -23.02
N ARG A 359 14.02 1.93 -23.85
CA ARG A 359 15.44 2.10 -23.53
C ARG A 359 15.68 3.00 -22.32
N LEU A 360 14.82 4.00 -22.11
CA LEU A 360 14.88 4.90 -20.97
C LEU A 360 14.12 4.36 -19.75
N GLY A 361 13.39 3.24 -19.88
CA GLY A 361 12.62 2.62 -18.81
C GLY A 361 11.40 3.42 -18.37
N VAL A 362 10.82 4.22 -19.26
CA VAL A 362 9.67 5.09 -18.95
C VAL A 362 8.49 4.81 -19.89
N PRO A 363 7.24 5.00 -19.44
CA PRO A 363 6.08 4.88 -20.30
C PRO A 363 6.10 5.90 -21.46
N LEU A 364 5.51 5.49 -22.59
CA LEU A 364 5.11 6.38 -23.67
C LEU A 364 3.64 6.76 -23.48
N VAL A 365 3.37 8.05 -23.37
CA VAL A 365 2.02 8.62 -23.29
C VAL A 365 1.68 9.26 -24.62
N THR A 366 0.46 9.04 -25.12
CA THR A 366 0.01 9.62 -26.38
C THR A 366 -1.21 10.49 -26.16
N TYR A 367 -1.37 11.50 -27.03
CA TYR A 367 -2.48 12.44 -26.99
C TYR A 367 -3.10 12.61 -28.37
N PRO A 368 -4.44 12.80 -28.42
CA PRO A 368 -5.12 13.19 -29.65
C PRO A 368 -4.58 14.53 -30.15
N ALA A 369 -4.41 14.65 -31.47
CA ALA A 369 -3.91 15.90 -32.05
C ALA A 369 -4.81 17.11 -31.75
N ALA A 370 -6.13 16.90 -31.61
CA ALA A 370 -7.09 17.94 -31.26
C ALA A 370 -6.86 18.51 -29.85
N GLU A 371 -6.40 17.70 -28.90
CA GLU A 371 -6.03 18.17 -27.55
C GLU A 371 -4.70 18.92 -27.60
N LEU A 372 -3.70 18.36 -28.30
CA LEU A 372 -2.41 19.03 -28.49
C LEU A 372 -2.55 20.38 -29.19
N ALA A 373 -3.51 20.53 -30.09
CA ALA A 373 -3.78 21.78 -30.81
C ALA A 373 -4.31 22.91 -29.92
N GLN A 374 -4.89 22.58 -28.76
CA GLN A 374 -5.40 23.55 -27.79
C GLN A 374 -4.30 24.09 -26.86
N VAL A 375 -3.13 23.44 -26.83
CA VAL A 375 -2.02 23.84 -25.98
C VAL A 375 -1.28 25.01 -26.61
N ALA A 376 -1.17 26.12 -25.87
CA ALA A 376 -0.34 27.24 -26.25
C ALA A 376 1.15 26.83 -26.20
N VAL A 377 1.86 27.01 -27.31
CA VAL A 377 3.26 26.61 -27.46
C VAL A 377 4.11 27.77 -27.98
N PRO A 378 5.38 27.90 -27.53
CA PRO A 378 6.23 29.03 -27.92
C PRO A 378 6.71 28.94 -29.38
N ASN A 379 6.87 27.73 -29.93
CA ASN A 379 7.44 27.54 -31.26
C ASN A 379 6.48 26.77 -32.20
N PRO A 380 5.35 27.34 -32.65
CA PRO A 380 4.48 26.69 -33.62
C PRO A 380 5.21 26.47 -34.96
N SER A 381 4.87 25.40 -35.69
CA SER A 381 5.47 25.07 -36.99
C SER A 381 4.49 24.44 -37.97
N ALA A 382 4.62 24.76 -39.26
CA ALA A 382 3.71 24.30 -40.30
C ALA A 382 3.77 22.79 -40.55
N ALA A 383 4.94 22.16 -40.40
CA ALA A 383 5.13 20.73 -40.68
C ALA A 383 4.22 19.80 -39.82
N PRO A 384 4.23 19.88 -38.47
CA PRO A 384 3.30 19.07 -37.67
C PRO A 384 1.83 19.50 -37.84
N LEU A 385 1.58 20.78 -38.13
CA LEU A 385 0.22 21.27 -38.36
C LEU A 385 -0.39 20.63 -39.62
N GLN A 386 0.38 20.52 -40.70
CA GLN A 386 -0.03 19.87 -41.93
C GLN A 386 -0.09 18.34 -41.80
N ALA A 387 0.84 17.74 -41.05
CA ALA A 387 0.96 16.29 -40.96
C ALA A 387 -0.06 15.65 -40.00
N VAL A 388 -0.31 16.28 -38.85
CA VAL A 388 -1.13 15.71 -37.77
C VAL A 388 -2.12 16.69 -37.17
N GLY A 389 -2.16 17.95 -37.60
CA GLY A 389 -3.17 18.92 -37.14
C GLY A 389 -2.84 19.65 -35.82
N THR A 390 -1.58 19.60 -35.34
CA THR A 390 -1.14 20.37 -34.16
C THR A 390 0.07 21.28 -34.49
N PRO A 391 0.14 22.51 -33.94
CA PRO A 391 1.24 23.43 -34.20
C PRO A 391 2.60 22.95 -33.68
N SER A 392 2.66 22.09 -32.65
CA SER A 392 3.90 21.53 -32.12
C SER A 392 3.62 20.24 -31.36
N VAL A 393 4.11 19.09 -31.85
CA VAL A 393 3.96 17.82 -31.12
C VAL A 393 4.80 17.83 -29.84
N ALA A 394 6.09 18.17 -29.95
CA ALA A 394 7.02 18.08 -28.82
C ALA A 394 6.62 18.97 -27.63
N GLU A 395 6.36 20.26 -27.86
CA GLU A 395 6.04 21.18 -26.77
C GLU A 395 4.63 20.93 -26.22
N ALA A 396 3.64 20.70 -27.08
CA ALA A 396 2.27 20.47 -26.64
C ALA A 396 2.16 19.17 -25.84
N ALA A 397 2.80 18.09 -26.29
CA ALA A 397 2.78 16.81 -25.60
C ALA A 397 3.56 16.89 -24.27
N ALA A 398 4.68 17.61 -24.23
CA ALA A 398 5.42 17.84 -22.99
C ALA A 398 4.56 18.59 -21.96
N LEU A 399 3.93 19.71 -22.36
CA LEU A 399 3.09 20.54 -21.49
C LEU A 399 1.82 19.83 -21.05
N LEU A 400 1.13 19.14 -21.97
CA LEU A 400 -0.08 18.39 -21.63
C LEU A 400 0.24 17.22 -20.69
N GLY A 401 1.35 16.51 -20.93
CA GLY A 401 1.84 15.47 -20.03
C GLY A 401 2.38 15.98 -18.70
N ALA A 402 2.84 17.24 -18.65
CA ALA A 402 3.19 17.89 -17.40
C ALA A 402 1.94 18.19 -16.52
N GLY A 403 0.76 18.21 -17.14
CA GLY A 403 -0.53 18.50 -16.50
C GLY A 403 -0.74 19.99 -16.23
N PRO A 404 -1.88 20.35 -15.61
CA PRO A 404 -2.20 21.73 -15.28
C PRO A 404 -1.11 22.41 -14.45
N GLY A 405 -0.65 23.58 -14.93
CA GLY A 405 0.42 24.35 -14.27
C GLY A 405 1.84 23.81 -14.50
N GLY A 406 2.03 22.85 -15.41
CA GLY A 406 3.33 22.40 -15.86
C GLY A 406 4.19 23.53 -16.45
N GLU A 407 5.50 23.43 -16.24
CA GLU A 407 6.48 24.44 -16.66
C GLU A 407 7.30 23.90 -17.85
N LEU A 408 7.33 24.60 -18.97
CA LEU A 408 8.25 24.26 -20.06
C LEU A 408 9.68 24.68 -19.68
N LEU A 409 10.58 23.72 -19.52
CA LEU A 409 11.98 23.96 -19.15
C LEU A 409 12.88 24.15 -20.36
N VAL A 410 12.61 23.36 -21.41
CA VAL A 410 13.41 23.36 -22.62
C VAL A 410 12.44 23.39 -23.79
N GLU A 411 12.48 24.49 -24.52
CA GLU A 411 11.75 24.67 -25.77
C GLU A 411 12.19 23.66 -26.83
N LYS A 412 11.41 23.54 -27.90
CA LYS A 412 11.64 22.56 -28.97
C LYS A 412 13.05 22.62 -29.54
N ARG A 413 13.79 21.53 -29.37
CA ARG A 413 15.03 21.23 -30.09
C ARG A 413 14.77 20.25 -31.22
N LYS A 414 15.66 20.22 -32.20
CA LYS A 414 15.53 19.39 -33.40
C LYS A 414 16.81 18.63 -33.66
N SER A 415 16.68 17.35 -33.97
CA SER A 415 17.70 16.54 -34.63
C SER A 415 17.40 16.45 -36.14
N ALA A 416 17.98 15.47 -36.84
CA ALA A 416 17.72 15.26 -38.27
C ALA A 416 16.26 14.85 -38.53
N MET A 417 15.72 13.96 -37.70
CA MET A 417 14.39 13.37 -37.87
C MET A 417 13.48 13.51 -36.64
N ALA A 418 13.98 13.96 -35.48
CA ALA A 418 13.19 14.13 -34.26
C ALA A 418 13.14 15.58 -33.76
N THR A 419 12.13 15.85 -32.94
CA THR A 419 12.05 17.05 -32.12
C THR A 419 11.75 16.67 -30.69
N ALA A 420 12.29 17.41 -29.72
CA ALA A 420 12.04 17.15 -28.30
C ALA A 420 11.91 18.46 -27.52
N ALA A 421 11.08 18.43 -26.49
CA ALA A 421 10.90 19.52 -25.53
C ALA A 421 10.73 18.93 -24.13
N VAL A 422 11.15 19.64 -23.09
CA VAL A 422 11.10 19.16 -21.70
C VAL A 422 10.17 20.04 -20.89
N ALA A 423 9.21 19.43 -20.21
CA ALA A 423 8.36 20.10 -19.25
C ALA A 423 8.46 19.45 -17.87
N ARG A 424 8.32 20.27 -16.82
CA ARG A 424 8.27 19.85 -15.43
C ARG A 424 6.82 19.82 -14.94
N ARG A 425 6.44 18.68 -14.38
CA ARG A 425 5.19 18.45 -13.66
C ARG A 425 5.21 19.17 -12.32
N ARG A 426 4.06 19.67 -11.89
CA ARG A 426 3.89 20.08 -10.50
C ARG A 426 3.77 18.83 -9.62
N PRO A 427 4.44 18.77 -8.45
CA PRO A 427 4.20 17.71 -7.49
C PRO A 427 2.73 17.72 -7.07
N ARG A 428 2.13 16.54 -6.93
CA ARG A 428 0.82 16.36 -6.31
C ARG A 428 1.05 15.67 -4.98
N GLY A 429 0.46 16.19 -3.91
CA GLY A 429 0.46 15.46 -2.64
C GLY A 429 -0.58 14.35 -2.65
N ARG A 430 -0.56 13.56 -1.58
CA ARG A 430 -1.31 12.31 -1.51
C ARG A 430 -2.10 12.24 -0.22
N LEU A 431 -3.38 11.92 -0.33
CA LEU A 431 -4.31 11.72 0.78
C LEU A 431 -4.80 10.27 0.81
N ALA A 432 -4.32 9.51 1.80
CA ALA A 432 -4.88 8.21 2.12
C ALA A 432 -5.99 8.37 3.16
N VAL A 433 -7.21 7.95 2.82
CA VAL A 433 -8.32 7.88 3.79
C VAL A 433 -8.38 6.47 4.35
N VAL A 434 -8.05 6.32 5.63
CA VAL A 434 -7.71 5.03 6.24
C VAL A 434 -8.76 4.57 7.25
N GLY A 435 -9.43 3.46 6.94
CA GLY A 435 -10.25 2.71 7.89
C GLY A 435 -9.39 1.84 8.80
N LEU A 436 -9.48 2.07 10.11
CA LEU A 436 -8.68 1.36 11.12
C LEU A 436 -9.31 0.03 11.58
N GLY A 437 -10.54 -0.26 11.18
CA GLY A 437 -11.31 -1.37 11.74
C GLY A 437 -11.93 -1.04 13.11
N PRO A 438 -12.54 -2.03 13.79
CA PRO A 438 -13.36 -1.79 14.98
C PRO A 438 -12.52 -1.47 16.24
N GLY A 439 -11.24 -1.87 16.28
CA GLY A 439 -10.30 -1.52 17.35
C GLY A 439 -9.25 -2.59 17.64
N ALA A 440 -9.53 -3.86 17.35
CA ALA A 440 -8.55 -4.92 17.51
C ALA A 440 -7.42 -4.81 16.48
N ARG A 441 -6.19 -5.08 16.91
CA ARG A 441 -4.98 -4.91 16.09
C ARG A 441 -4.91 -5.89 14.92
N ASP A 442 -5.44 -7.09 15.07
CA ASP A 442 -5.53 -8.13 14.05
C ASP A 442 -6.59 -7.85 12.98
N LEU A 443 -7.51 -6.91 13.24
CA LEU A 443 -8.50 -6.42 12.27
C LEU A 443 -8.04 -5.16 11.52
N LEU A 444 -6.85 -4.64 11.82
CA LEU A 444 -6.21 -3.59 11.04
C LEU A 444 -5.63 -4.19 9.75
N THR A 445 -6.06 -3.69 8.60
CA THR A 445 -5.63 -4.28 7.32
C THR A 445 -4.13 -4.02 7.07
N PRO A 446 -3.41 -4.94 6.41
CA PRO A 446 -2.01 -4.70 6.03
C PRO A 446 -1.84 -3.43 5.17
N ARG A 447 -2.84 -3.09 4.34
CA ARG A 447 -2.84 -1.85 3.55
C ARG A 447 -2.91 -0.61 4.45
N ALA A 448 -3.71 -0.61 5.52
CA ALA A 448 -3.75 0.48 6.48
C ALA A 448 -2.39 0.68 7.17
N VAL A 449 -1.75 -0.40 7.60
CA VAL A 449 -0.40 -0.34 8.19
C VAL A 449 0.63 0.27 7.24
N GLN A 450 0.61 -0.16 5.97
CA GLN A 450 1.53 0.38 4.95
C GLN A 450 1.30 1.88 4.71
N GLU A 451 0.06 2.33 4.66
CA GLU A 451 -0.26 3.74 4.42
C GLU A 451 0.08 4.62 5.61
N LEU A 452 -0.11 4.14 6.85
CA LEU A 452 0.32 4.83 8.05
C LEU A 452 1.84 5.00 8.10
N ARG A 453 2.61 3.99 7.66
CA ARG A 453 4.08 4.08 7.57
C ARG A 453 4.56 5.00 6.45
N ARG A 454 3.77 5.15 5.38
CA ARG A 454 4.07 6.06 4.25
C ARG A 454 3.68 7.51 4.53
N ALA A 455 2.92 7.77 5.58
CA ALA A 455 2.47 9.11 5.89
C ALA A 455 3.59 9.95 6.48
N SER A 456 3.75 11.17 5.96
CA SER A 456 4.51 12.24 6.62
C SER A 456 3.65 13.01 7.62
N VAL A 457 2.33 13.03 7.40
CA VAL A 457 1.34 13.68 8.24
C VAL A 457 0.19 12.72 8.51
N VAL A 458 -0.19 12.56 9.76
CA VAL A 458 -1.39 11.83 10.16
C VAL A 458 -2.40 12.82 10.70
N VAL A 459 -3.61 12.75 10.18
CA VAL A 459 -4.75 13.58 10.59
C VAL A 459 -5.84 12.67 11.13
N GLY A 460 -6.37 12.96 12.31
CA GLY A 460 -7.33 12.04 12.94
C GLY A 460 -7.97 12.58 14.21
N LEU A 461 -8.95 11.83 14.70
CA LEU A 461 -9.43 12.00 16.07
C LEU A 461 -8.37 11.45 17.04
N ASP A 462 -8.10 12.16 18.12
CA ASP A 462 -7.11 11.82 19.15
C ASP A 462 -7.11 10.32 19.56
N GLN A 463 -8.28 9.76 19.87
CA GLN A 463 -8.44 8.36 20.26
C GLN A 463 -8.10 7.36 19.15
N TYR A 464 -8.25 7.74 17.87
CA TYR A 464 -7.91 6.88 16.73
C TYR A 464 -6.44 6.97 16.39
N VAL A 465 -5.86 8.17 16.49
CA VAL A 465 -4.42 8.38 16.35
C VAL A 465 -3.67 7.60 17.44
N ALA A 466 -4.16 7.61 18.68
CA ALA A 466 -3.55 6.87 19.78
C ALA A 466 -3.42 5.36 19.51
N GLN A 467 -4.39 4.75 18.80
CA GLN A 467 -4.40 3.30 18.49
C GLN A 467 -3.30 2.87 17.51
N VAL A 468 -2.79 3.81 16.71
CA VAL A 468 -1.83 3.52 15.63
C VAL A 468 -0.52 4.27 15.79
N ARG A 469 -0.31 4.94 16.93
CA ARG A 469 0.88 5.77 17.17
C ARG A 469 2.18 4.96 17.06
N ASP A 470 2.15 3.69 17.44
CA ASP A 470 3.28 2.75 17.35
C ASP A 470 3.67 2.39 15.90
N LEU A 471 2.78 2.62 14.93
CA LEU A 471 3.02 2.38 13.51
C LEU A 471 3.62 3.57 12.77
N LEU A 472 3.61 4.75 13.39
CA LEU A 472 4.03 5.98 12.73
C LEU A 472 5.55 6.06 12.72
N ALA A 473 6.11 6.42 11.56
CA ALA A 473 7.55 6.61 11.44
C ALA A 473 8.02 7.81 12.28
N PRO A 474 9.23 7.77 12.87
CA PRO A 474 9.83 8.93 13.51
C PRO A 474 9.83 10.15 12.58
N GLY A 475 9.45 11.30 13.13
CA GLY A 475 9.28 12.55 12.36
C GLY A 475 7.89 12.75 11.75
N THR A 476 6.98 11.79 11.88
CA THR A 476 5.58 11.95 11.41
C THR A 476 4.91 13.10 12.17
N ARG A 477 4.36 14.07 11.43
CA ARG A 477 3.58 15.14 12.04
C ARG A 477 2.16 14.66 12.34
N VAL A 478 1.73 14.81 13.58
CA VAL A 478 0.40 14.38 14.01
C VAL A 478 -0.48 15.62 14.19
N LEU A 479 -1.59 15.67 13.45
CA LEU A 479 -2.61 16.71 13.52
C LEU A 479 -3.90 16.08 14.05
N GLU A 480 -4.06 16.14 15.37
CA GLU A 480 -5.23 15.58 16.06
C GLU A 480 -6.26 16.67 16.37
N SER A 481 -7.54 16.32 16.27
CA SER A 481 -8.65 17.19 16.65
C SER A 481 -9.65 16.43 17.52
N GLY A 482 -10.43 17.15 18.34
CA GLY A 482 -11.47 16.56 19.19
C GLY A 482 -12.74 16.16 18.45
N LEU A 483 -13.75 15.72 19.21
CA LEU A 483 -15.08 15.39 18.69
C LEU A 483 -15.77 16.61 18.06
N GLY A 484 -16.57 16.38 17.02
CA GLY A 484 -17.38 17.42 16.34
C GLY A 484 -16.63 18.27 15.31
N ALA A 485 -15.33 18.03 15.08
CA ALA A 485 -14.51 18.79 14.14
C ALA A 485 -14.28 18.04 12.80
N GLU A 486 -15.26 17.26 12.32
CA GLU A 486 -15.08 16.40 11.14
C GLU A 486 -14.78 17.20 9.86
N GLU A 487 -15.54 18.25 9.57
CA GLU A 487 -15.30 19.11 8.40
C GLU A 487 -13.91 19.77 8.44
N GLU A 488 -13.53 20.32 9.59
CA GLU A 488 -12.21 20.95 9.77
C GLU A 488 -11.07 19.93 9.63
N ARG A 489 -11.27 18.71 10.12
CA ARG A 489 -10.31 17.61 9.98
C ARG A 489 -10.12 17.22 8.52
N ALA A 490 -11.20 17.10 7.76
CA ALA A 490 -11.15 16.83 6.32
C ALA A 490 -10.43 17.96 5.57
N ARG A 491 -10.81 19.22 5.83
CA ARG A 491 -10.18 20.41 5.24
C ARG A 491 -8.69 20.47 5.53
N THR A 492 -8.28 20.21 6.78
CA THR A 492 -6.88 20.14 7.19
C THR A 492 -6.14 19.06 6.39
N ALA A 493 -6.67 17.83 6.33
CA ALA A 493 -6.02 16.74 5.60
C ALA A 493 -5.85 17.04 4.10
N VAL A 494 -6.88 17.61 3.46
CA VAL A 494 -6.82 18.02 2.05
C VAL A 494 -5.83 19.16 1.85
N ALA A 495 -5.80 20.17 2.73
CA ALA A 495 -4.84 21.28 2.66
C ALA A 495 -3.39 20.79 2.78
N GLU A 496 -3.13 19.82 3.66
CA GLU A 496 -1.80 19.22 3.80
C GLU A 496 -1.37 18.44 2.55
N ALA A 497 -2.31 17.72 1.94
CA ALA A 497 -2.07 17.04 0.67
C ALA A 497 -1.84 18.05 -0.48
N ARG A 498 -2.61 19.15 -0.53
CA ARG A 498 -2.39 20.25 -1.50
C ARG A 498 -1.02 20.90 -1.33
N ALA A 499 -0.49 20.91 -0.11
CA ALA A 499 0.88 21.31 0.18
C ALA A 499 1.92 20.22 -0.16
N GLY A 500 1.60 19.26 -1.04
CA GLY A 500 2.52 18.25 -1.59
C GLY A 500 2.91 17.12 -0.63
N ARG A 501 2.25 16.98 0.52
CA ARG A 501 2.62 15.99 1.54
C ARG A 501 1.94 14.64 1.34
N ALA A 502 2.52 13.60 1.92
CA ALA A 502 1.88 12.30 2.08
C ALA A 502 1.09 12.31 3.40
N VAL A 503 -0.24 12.24 3.30
CA VAL A 503 -1.18 12.41 4.40
C VAL A 503 -1.99 11.13 4.60
N ALA A 504 -2.15 10.68 5.85
CA ALA A 504 -3.12 9.66 6.23
C ALA A 504 -4.20 10.28 7.11
N LEU A 505 -5.44 10.31 6.61
CA LEU A 505 -6.63 10.70 7.35
C LEU A 505 -7.31 9.46 7.92
N VAL A 506 -7.22 9.27 9.23
CA VAL A 506 -7.65 8.04 9.91
C VAL A 506 -9.07 8.13 10.47
N GLY A 507 -9.82 7.03 10.37
CA GLY A 507 -11.14 6.85 10.99
C GLY A 507 -11.35 5.42 11.48
N SER A 508 -12.20 5.23 12.49
CA SER A 508 -12.56 3.87 12.95
C SER A 508 -13.45 3.15 11.94
N GLY A 509 -13.48 1.82 12.02
CA GLY A 509 -14.26 0.99 11.12
C GLY A 509 -13.76 1.10 9.70
N ASP A 510 -14.69 1.29 8.76
CA ASP A 510 -14.38 1.64 7.38
C ASP A 510 -14.52 3.16 7.19
N ALA A 511 -13.58 3.80 6.48
CA ALA A 511 -13.61 5.24 6.29
C ALA A 511 -14.79 5.74 5.44
N GLY A 512 -15.40 4.86 4.63
CA GLY A 512 -16.59 5.14 3.82
C GLY A 512 -17.90 4.97 4.57
N VAL A 513 -17.91 4.37 5.76
CA VAL A 513 -19.14 4.11 6.52
C VAL A 513 -19.27 5.08 7.68
N TYR A 514 -20.05 6.16 7.49
CA TYR A 514 -20.28 7.23 8.47
C TYR A 514 -18.99 7.80 9.07
N ALA A 515 -17.98 7.99 8.22
CA ALA A 515 -16.63 8.38 8.62
C ALA A 515 -16.01 9.36 7.60
N MET A 516 -14.68 9.51 7.67
CA MET A 516 -13.95 10.63 7.07
C MET A 516 -13.86 10.66 5.54
N ALA A 517 -14.19 9.58 4.81
CA ALA A 517 -14.07 9.57 3.36
C ALA A 517 -15.02 10.56 2.68
N SER A 518 -16.28 10.62 3.13
CA SER A 518 -17.28 11.53 2.54
C SER A 518 -16.87 13.01 2.67
N PRO A 519 -16.54 13.54 3.86
CA PRO A 519 -16.12 14.95 3.96
C PRO A 519 -14.78 15.21 3.28
N ALA A 520 -13.83 14.27 3.29
CA ALA A 520 -12.55 14.44 2.61
C ALA A 520 -12.70 14.53 1.08
N LEU A 521 -13.52 13.66 0.49
CA LEU A 521 -13.77 13.64 -0.96
C LEU A 521 -14.63 14.82 -1.43
N ALA A 522 -15.48 15.37 -0.57
CA ALA A 522 -16.22 16.60 -0.87
C ALA A 522 -15.31 17.84 -0.96
N GLU A 523 -14.18 17.82 -0.26
CA GLU A 523 -13.20 18.92 -0.20
C GLU A 523 -12.05 18.75 -1.21
N ALA A 524 -11.72 17.51 -1.57
CA ALA A 524 -10.66 17.17 -2.52
C ALA A 524 -11.04 17.56 -3.96
N ALA A 525 -10.04 18.02 -4.73
CA ALA A 525 -10.17 18.25 -6.17
C ALA A 525 -9.19 17.34 -6.94
N ASP A 526 -9.10 17.50 -8.25
CA ASP A 526 -8.18 16.78 -9.13
C ASP A 526 -6.72 17.29 -9.03
N ASP A 527 -6.39 18.01 -7.95
CA ASP A 527 -5.08 18.59 -7.64
C ASP A 527 -4.24 17.74 -6.69
N ILE A 528 -4.85 16.73 -6.04
CA ILE A 528 -4.18 15.78 -5.14
C ILE A 528 -4.48 14.33 -5.53
N ASP A 529 -3.62 13.40 -5.14
CA ASP A 529 -3.88 11.97 -5.29
C ASP A 529 -4.66 11.47 -4.07
N VAL A 530 -5.79 10.79 -4.28
CA VAL A 530 -6.58 10.24 -3.18
C VAL A 530 -6.62 8.72 -3.26
N VAL A 531 -6.40 8.04 -2.13
CA VAL A 531 -6.58 6.58 -2.02
C VAL A 531 -7.49 6.24 -0.85
N GLY A 532 -8.47 5.37 -1.10
CA GLY A 532 -9.29 4.77 -0.05
C GLY A 532 -8.64 3.49 0.47
N VAL A 533 -8.53 3.35 1.79
CA VAL A 533 -8.06 2.12 2.44
C VAL A 533 -9.20 1.53 3.25
N PRO A 534 -9.71 0.35 2.86
CA PRO A 534 -10.85 -0.25 3.52
C PRO A 534 -10.49 -0.76 4.92
N GLY A 535 -11.48 -0.73 5.80
CA GLY A 535 -11.40 -1.29 7.15
C GLY A 535 -12.61 -2.16 7.48
N VAL A 536 -12.49 -3.03 8.48
CA VAL A 536 -13.64 -3.83 8.95
C VAL A 536 -14.64 -2.91 9.64
N THR A 537 -15.81 -2.70 9.05
CA THR A 537 -16.84 -1.85 9.65
C THR A 537 -17.46 -2.46 10.90
N ALA A 538 -17.97 -1.61 11.80
CA ALA A 538 -18.53 -2.04 13.08
C ALA A 538 -19.73 -2.99 12.92
N ALA A 539 -20.53 -2.88 11.84
CA ALA A 539 -21.63 -3.80 11.54
C ALA A 539 -21.15 -5.23 11.35
N LEU A 540 -20.06 -5.44 10.59
CA LEU A 540 -19.52 -6.78 10.34
C LEU A 540 -18.83 -7.34 11.59
N ALA A 541 -18.13 -6.49 12.34
CA ALA A 541 -17.55 -6.87 13.63
C ALA A 541 -18.65 -7.32 14.62
N ALA A 542 -19.73 -6.54 14.75
CA ALA A 542 -20.88 -6.89 15.59
C ALA A 542 -21.59 -8.15 15.09
N ALA A 543 -21.77 -8.31 13.78
CA ALA A 543 -22.41 -9.47 13.20
C ALA A 543 -21.64 -10.77 13.51
N ALA A 544 -20.31 -10.75 13.42
CA ALA A 544 -19.46 -11.90 13.73
C ALA A 544 -19.60 -12.36 15.20
N LEU A 545 -19.81 -11.41 16.12
CA LEU A 545 -20.03 -11.69 17.55
C LEU A 545 -21.44 -12.20 17.84
N LEU A 546 -22.44 -11.71 17.09
CA LEU A 546 -23.84 -12.09 17.25
C LEU A 546 -24.18 -13.42 16.55
N GLY A 547 -23.45 -13.82 15.51
CA GLY A 547 -23.69 -15.00 14.70
C GLY A 547 -23.71 -14.69 13.20
N ALA A 548 -24.89 -14.79 12.57
CA ALA A 548 -25.10 -14.44 11.17
C ALA A 548 -26.34 -13.55 10.98
N PRO A 549 -26.48 -12.43 11.73
CA PRO A 549 -27.66 -11.57 11.62
C PRO A 549 -27.76 -10.88 10.26
N LEU A 550 -26.62 -10.58 9.61
CA LEU A 550 -26.55 -9.95 8.28
C LEU A 550 -26.50 -10.99 7.15
N GLY A 551 -27.00 -12.20 7.40
CA GLY A 551 -26.96 -13.31 6.44
C GLY A 551 -27.84 -13.11 5.19
N HIS A 552 -28.77 -12.16 5.24
CA HIS A 552 -29.70 -11.74 4.18
C HIS A 552 -29.56 -10.23 3.91
N ASP A 553 -30.38 -9.71 3.00
CA ASP A 553 -30.54 -8.27 2.74
C ASP A 553 -30.64 -7.45 4.03
N HIS A 554 -29.79 -6.43 4.10
CA HIS A 554 -29.63 -5.61 5.29
C HIS A 554 -29.29 -4.18 4.91
N VAL A 555 -29.50 -3.27 5.85
CA VAL A 555 -29.19 -1.86 5.72
C VAL A 555 -28.51 -1.34 6.97
N SER A 556 -27.57 -0.42 6.80
CA SER A 556 -27.01 0.36 7.90
C SER A 556 -27.65 1.75 7.93
N ILE A 557 -28.07 2.21 9.11
CA ILE A 557 -28.69 3.52 9.31
C ILE A 557 -28.02 4.20 10.50
N SER A 558 -27.45 5.38 10.29
CA SER A 558 -27.03 6.25 11.39
C SER A 558 -28.26 6.93 12.01
N LEU A 559 -28.39 6.88 13.33
CA LEU A 559 -29.40 7.61 14.10
C LEU A 559 -28.93 9.01 14.54
N SER A 560 -27.80 9.48 14.01
CA SER A 560 -27.35 10.85 14.21
C SER A 560 -28.09 11.83 13.32
N ASP A 561 -28.88 12.70 13.96
CA ASP A 561 -29.63 13.78 13.33
C ASP A 561 -28.86 15.11 13.26
N LEU A 562 -27.58 15.13 13.63
CA LEU A 562 -26.74 16.33 13.64
C LEU A 562 -26.66 17.01 12.27
N HIS A 563 -26.50 16.21 11.21
CA HIS A 563 -26.42 16.69 9.82
C HIS A 563 -27.50 16.06 8.93
N THR A 564 -28.44 15.33 9.50
CA THR A 564 -29.54 14.68 8.75
C THR A 564 -30.84 14.89 9.52
N PRO A 565 -31.82 15.66 8.98
CA PRO A 565 -33.09 15.86 9.66
C PRO A 565 -33.75 14.54 10.05
N TRP A 566 -34.34 14.48 11.25
CA TRP A 566 -34.93 13.25 11.78
C TRP A 566 -35.98 12.66 10.85
N GLU A 567 -36.76 13.49 10.16
CA GLU A 567 -37.81 13.07 9.21
C GLU A 567 -37.23 12.22 8.07
N VAL A 568 -35.99 12.49 7.67
CA VAL A 568 -35.27 11.68 6.66
C VAL A 568 -34.84 10.35 7.25
N ILE A 569 -34.35 10.34 8.50
CA ILE A 569 -33.96 9.12 9.22
C ILE A 569 -35.20 8.23 9.44
N GLU A 570 -36.29 8.80 9.94
CA GLU A 570 -37.57 8.14 10.15
C GLU A 570 -38.09 7.48 8.86
N ARG A 571 -38.06 8.21 7.73
CA ARG A 571 -38.43 7.65 6.43
C ARG A 571 -37.56 6.45 6.04
N ARG A 572 -36.24 6.51 6.29
CA ARG A 572 -35.32 5.38 6.01
C ARG A 572 -35.62 4.18 6.90
N VAL A 573 -35.91 4.39 8.19
CA VAL A 573 -36.25 3.30 9.13
C VAL A 573 -37.58 2.66 8.72
N ARG A 574 -38.59 3.46 8.38
CA ARG A 574 -39.89 2.95 7.91
C ARG A 574 -39.74 2.14 6.62
N ALA A 575 -39.00 2.66 5.63
CA ALA A 575 -38.74 1.92 4.40
C ALA A 575 -38.01 0.59 4.64
N ALA A 576 -37.05 0.56 5.57
CA ALA A 576 -36.37 -0.67 5.96
C ALA A 576 -37.28 -1.67 6.70
N ALA A 577 -38.27 -1.16 7.44
CA ALA A 577 -39.31 -1.98 8.08
C ALA A 577 -40.26 -2.59 7.03
N GLU A 578 -40.76 -1.76 6.11
CA GLU A 578 -41.65 -2.16 5.01
C GLU A 578 -41.01 -3.18 4.07
N ALA A 579 -39.72 -3.02 3.77
CA ALA A 579 -38.95 -3.92 2.92
C ALA A 579 -38.40 -5.17 3.65
N ASP A 580 -38.71 -5.35 4.94
CA ASP A 580 -38.25 -6.45 5.79
C ASP A 580 -36.73 -6.68 5.77
N LEU A 581 -35.96 -5.59 5.78
CA LEU A 581 -34.50 -5.64 5.81
C LEU A 581 -33.97 -5.81 7.23
N VAL A 582 -32.88 -6.56 7.43
CA VAL A 582 -32.16 -6.50 8.71
C VAL A 582 -31.57 -5.10 8.87
N VAL A 583 -31.73 -4.47 10.04
CA VAL A 583 -31.30 -3.08 10.25
C VAL A 583 -30.15 -3.03 11.24
N THR A 584 -29.05 -2.40 10.85
CA THR A 584 -27.93 -2.08 11.74
C THR A 584 -27.91 -0.58 12.04
N PHE A 585 -28.09 -0.21 13.30
CA PHE A 585 -28.03 1.18 13.75
C PHE A 585 -26.61 1.57 14.17
N TYR A 586 -26.12 2.61 13.51
CA TYR A 586 -24.90 3.34 13.89
C TYR A 586 -25.26 4.60 14.67
N ASN A 587 -24.32 5.09 15.47
CA ASN A 587 -24.49 6.26 16.32
C ASN A 587 -25.83 6.23 17.11
N PRO A 588 -26.19 5.09 17.71
CA PRO A 588 -27.56 4.79 18.08
C PRO A 588 -28.07 5.68 19.23
N ARG A 589 -27.17 6.10 20.13
CA ARG A 589 -27.53 6.88 21.32
C ARG A 589 -26.32 7.67 21.83
N SER A 590 -26.54 8.94 22.19
CA SER A 590 -25.52 9.79 22.82
C SER A 590 -26.09 10.58 24.00
N ARG A 591 -25.21 11.25 24.75
CA ARG A 591 -25.65 12.25 25.73
C ARG A 591 -26.49 13.33 25.02
N GLY A 592 -27.73 13.53 25.43
CA GLY A 592 -28.69 14.46 24.81
C GLY A 592 -29.43 13.94 23.57
N ARG A 593 -29.12 12.73 23.09
CA ARG A 593 -29.82 12.05 21.98
C ARG A 593 -30.16 10.61 22.40
N ASP A 594 -31.13 10.49 23.29
CA ASP A 594 -31.56 9.22 23.90
C ASP A 594 -32.94 8.72 23.43
N TRP A 595 -33.66 9.53 22.63
CA TRP A 595 -35.01 9.22 22.17
C TRP A 595 -35.06 8.61 20.75
N GLN A 596 -34.02 8.82 19.93
CA GLN A 596 -33.97 8.36 18.53
C GLN A 596 -34.05 6.84 18.41
N LEU A 597 -33.26 6.11 19.21
CA LEU A 597 -33.27 4.64 19.20
C LEU A 597 -34.65 4.08 19.63
N PRO A 598 -35.24 4.50 20.77
CA PRO A 598 -36.61 4.10 21.11
C PRO A 598 -37.61 4.34 19.99
N LYS A 599 -37.56 5.51 19.32
CA LYS A 599 -38.47 5.83 18.22
C LYS A 599 -38.23 4.93 17.01
N ALA A 600 -36.97 4.67 16.64
CA ALA A 600 -36.63 3.76 15.55
C ALA A 600 -37.10 2.31 15.81
N LEU A 601 -36.95 1.83 17.05
CA LEU A 601 -37.43 0.49 17.44
C LEU A 601 -38.96 0.40 17.39
N ALA A 602 -39.68 1.45 17.81
CA ALA A 602 -41.14 1.51 17.72
C ALA A 602 -41.63 1.42 16.26
N LEU A 603 -40.96 2.13 15.34
CA LEU A 603 -41.27 2.06 13.90
C LEU A 603 -41.05 0.65 13.33
N LEU A 604 -39.99 -0.04 13.74
CA LEU A 604 -39.76 -1.42 13.31
C LEU A 604 -40.81 -2.38 13.91
N ALA A 605 -41.29 -2.13 15.12
CA ALA A 605 -42.32 -2.93 15.79
C ALA A 605 -43.70 -2.84 15.12
N GLU A 606 -43.96 -1.82 14.29
CA GLU A 606 -45.18 -1.75 13.47
C GLU A 606 -45.22 -2.88 12.40
N HIS A 607 -44.06 -3.41 12.00
CA HIS A 607 -43.94 -4.42 10.94
C HIS A 607 -43.37 -5.77 11.41
N ARG A 608 -42.92 -5.85 12.67
CA ARG A 608 -42.15 -7.00 13.18
C ARG A 608 -42.78 -7.53 14.48
N SER A 609 -42.64 -8.84 14.69
CA SER A 609 -43.06 -9.48 15.94
C SER A 609 -42.28 -8.91 17.14
N SER A 610 -42.92 -8.86 18.31
CA SER A 610 -42.26 -8.52 19.58
C SER A 610 -41.09 -9.45 19.92
N ALA A 611 -41.14 -10.69 19.43
CA ALA A 611 -40.09 -11.71 19.60
C ALA A 611 -38.91 -11.57 18.62
N THR A 612 -38.94 -10.59 17.71
CA THR A 612 -37.87 -10.39 16.71
C THR A 612 -36.53 -10.18 17.41
N PRO A 613 -35.47 -10.95 17.05
CA PRO A 613 -34.16 -10.82 17.70
C PRO A 613 -33.54 -9.44 17.51
N VAL A 614 -32.97 -8.91 18.59
CA VAL A 614 -32.16 -7.69 18.61
C VAL A 614 -30.81 -8.01 19.24
N GLY A 615 -29.73 -7.71 18.53
CA GLY A 615 -28.38 -7.75 19.06
C GLY A 615 -27.90 -6.35 19.44
N VAL A 616 -27.30 -6.20 20.62
CA VAL A 616 -26.57 -5.00 21.03
C VAL A 616 -25.14 -5.41 21.28
N VAL A 617 -24.22 -4.82 20.52
CA VAL A 617 -22.78 -5.04 20.68
C VAL A 617 -22.13 -3.72 21.05
N ARG A 618 -21.57 -3.65 22.25
CA ARG A 618 -20.81 -2.50 22.74
C ARG A 618 -19.33 -2.79 22.59
N ALA A 619 -18.59 -1.81 22.07
CA ALA A 619 -17.13 -1.86 21.94
C ALA A 619 -16.61 -3.13 21.23
N ALA A 620 -17.23 -3.48 20.09
CA ALA A 620 -16.87 -4.67 19.31
C ALA A 620 -15.35 -4.74 19.06
N SER A 621 -14.76 -5.90 19.35
CA SER A 621 -13.34 -6.20 19.21
C SER A 621 -12.43 -5.27 20.04
N ARG A 622 -12.91 -4.79 21.19
CA ARG A 622 -12.13 -4.01 22.17
C ARG A 622 -12.16 -4.69 23.55
N PRO A 623 -11.26 -4.32 24.48
CA PRO A 623 -11.21 -4.97 25.79
C PRO A 623 -12.52 -4.90 26.61
N ASP A 624 -13.34 -3.88 26.41
CA ASP A 624 -14.63 -3.67 27.08
C ASP A 624 -15.83 -4.17 26.26
N GLU A 625 -15.61 -5.12 25.35
CA GLU A 625 -16.63 -5.75 24.51
C GLU A 625 -17.77 -6.36 25.33
N GLN A 626 -19.01 -6.04 24.96
CA GLN A 626 -20.21 -6.65 25.54
C GLN A 626 -21.17 -7.01 24.43
N VAL A 627 -21.72 -8.23 24.50
CA VAL A 627 -22.64 -8.77 23.50
C VAL A 627 -23.93 -9.19 24.20
N THR A 628 -25.03 -8.59 23.79
CA THR A 628 -26.37 -8.90 24.31
C THR A 628 -27.28 -9.30 23.16
N VAL A 629 -27.88 -10.49 23.24
CA VAL A 629 -28.96 -10.92 22.35
C VAL A 629 -30.26 -10.86 23.16
N THR A 630 -31.23 -10.12 22.66
CA THR A 630 -32.55 -9.88 23.28
C THR A 630 -33.62 -9.86 22.18
N THR A 631 -34.83 -9.39 22.49
CA THR A 631 -35.92 -9.22 21.53
C THR A 631 -36.35 -7.76 21.41
N LEU A 632 -37.10 -7.45 20.35
CA LEU A 632 -37.62 -6.11 20.09
C LEU A 632 -38.47 -5.54 21.26
N SER A 633 -39.19 -6.40 21.99
CA SER A 633 -39.94 -5.98 23.18
C SER A 633 -39.13 -5.90 24.48
N GLN A 634 -37.94 -6.51 24.51
CA GLN A 634 -37.13 -6.65 25.73
C GLN A 634 -35.84 -5.83 25.70
N VAL A 635 -35.43 -5.32 24.55
CA VAL A 635 -34.26 -4.45 24.44
C VAL A 635 -34.45 -3.21 25.30
N ASP A 636 -33.49 -2.93 26.17
CA ASP A 636 -33.44 -1.70 26.96
C ASP A 636 -32.50 -0.68 26.28
N PRO A 637 -33.04 0.38 25.63
CA PRO A 637 -32.24 1.40 24.97
C PRO A 637 -31.30 2.15 25.91
N SER A 638 -31.54 2.13 27.23
CA SER A 638 -30.71 2.84 28.22
C SER A 638 -29.30 2.24 28.33
N THR A 639 -29.15 0.95 27.99
CA THR A 639 -27.89 0.21 27.96
C THR A 639 -27.01 0.51 26.74
N VAL A 640 -27.56 1.22 25.74
CA VAL A 640 -26.89 1.56 24.48
C VAL A 640 -26.21 2.93 24.57
N ASP A 641 -24.98 3.02 24.08
CA ASP A 641 -24.18 4.26 24.03
C ASP A 641 -23.52 4.50 22.66
N MET A 642 -22.63 5.50 22.58
CA MET A 642 -21.97 5.90 21.33
C MET A 642 -20.98 4.87 20.78
N VAL A 643 -20.55 3.89 21.58
CA VAL A 643 -19.66 2.81 21.13
C VAL A 643 -20.43 1.50 20.93
N SER A 644 -21.76 1.57 20.87
CA SER A 644 -22.64 0.45 20.59
C SER A 644 -23.08 0.41 19.12
N VAL A 645 -23.27 -0.81 18.62
CA VAL A 645 -23.97 -1.13 17.37
C VAL A 645 -25.21 -1.95 17.74
N VAL A 646 -26.38 -1.57 17.20
CA VAL A 646 -27.63 -2.31 17.43
C VAL A 646 -28.07 -2.97 16.12
N VAL A 647 -28.28 -4.27 16.13
CA VAL A 647 -28.72 -5.05 14.96
C VAL A 647 -30.12 -5.60 15.22
N VAL A 648 -31.11 -5.17 14.45
CA VAL A 648 -32.50 -5.64 14.55
C VAL A 648 -32.80 -6.58 13.40
N GLY A 649 -33.12 -7.83 13.73
CA GLY A 649 -33.46 -8.89 12.78
C GLY A 649 -34.71 -8.56 11.97
N ASN A 650 -34.85 -9.23 10.82
CA ASN A 650 -36.06 -9.16 10.01
C ASN A 650 -37.07 -10.24 10.46
N THR A 651 -38.19 -10.39 9.76
CA THR A 651 -39.25 -11.35 10.15
C THR A 651 -38.80 -12.82 10.17
N ALA A 652 -37.74 -13.17 9.42
CA ALA A 652 -37.19 -14.52 9.37
C ALA A 652 -36.05 -14.76 10.39
N SER A 653 -35.53 -13.71 11.02
CA SER A 653 -34.44 -13.81 11.99
C SER A 653 -34.89 -14.58 13.24
N ARG A 654 -34.00 -15.46 13.73
CA ARG A 654 -34.23 -16.28 14.92
C ARG A 654 -32.95 -16.48 15.71
N VAL A 655 -33.09 -16.83 16.98
CA VAL A 655 -31.95 -17.24 17.82
C VAL A 655 -31.78 -18.75 17.73
N VAL A 656 -30.60 -19.22 17.33
CA VAL A 656 -30.24 -20.63 17.23
C VAL A 656 -29.02 -20.87 18.10
N ALA A 657 -29.15 -21.68 19.16
CA ALA A 657 -28.08 -21.96 20.11
C ALA A 657 -27.36 -20.68 20.60
N GLY A 658 -28.15 -19.66 21.00
CA GLY A 658 -27.66 -18.37 21.49
C GLY A 658 -27.16 -17.40 20.42
N ARG A 659 -27.17 -17.79 19.13
CA ARG A 659 -26.68 -16.96 18.02
C ARG A 659 -27.84 -16.40 17.21
N MET A 660 -27.76 -15.14 16.82
CA MET A 660 -28.71 -14.52 15.93
C MET A 660 -28.44 -15.00 14.49
N VAL A 661 -29.46 -15.57 13.84
CA VAL A 661 -29.36 -16.11 12.48
C VAL A 661 -30.48 -15.55 11.63
N THR A 662 -30.13 -14.93 10.51
CA THR A 662 -31.07 -14.57 9.45
C THR A 662 -30.89 -15.55 8.28
N PRO A 663 -31.81 -16.49 8.07
CA PRO A 663 -31.69 -17.51 7.04
C PRO A 663 -31.69 -16.90 5.63
N ARG A 664 -30.93 -17.50 4.70
CA ARG A 664 -30.90 -17.12 3.28
C ARG A 664 -32.06 -17.70 2.43
N GLY A 665 -33.04 -18.36 3.06
CA GLY A 665 -34.19 -18.96 2.36
C GLY A 665 -33.89 -20.20 1.50
N TYR A 666 -32.67 -20.72 1.47
CA TYR A 666 -32.36 -21.93 0.71
C TYR A 666 -33.07 -23.17 1.29
N ARG A 667 -33.69 -23.98 0.43
CA ARG A 667 -34.49 -25.19 0.72
C ARG A 667 -33.74 -26.40 1.35
N TRP A 668 -32.47 -26.27 1.72
CA TRP A 668 -31.68 -27.37 2.31
C TRP A 668 -32.08 -27.72 3.76
N GLN A 669 -32.95 -26.92 4.40
CA GLN A 669 -33.49 -27.21 5.73
C GLN A 669 -34.75 -28.10 5.69
N SER A 670 -35.22 -28.51 4.51
CA SER A 670 -36.45 -29.30 4.33
C SER A 670 -36.22 -30.78 3.98
N ALA A 671 -34.97 -31.24 3.96
CA ALA A 671 -34.63 -32.61 3.52
C ALA A 671 -34.47 -33.64 4.66
N GLU A 672 -34.80 -33.30 5.91
CA GLU A 672 -34.89 -34.27 7.00
C GLU A 672 -36.20 -34.05 7.77
N GLY A 673 -37.25 -34.75 7.34
CA GLY A 673 -38.57 -34.68 7.97
C GLY A 673 -39.70 -35.13 7.06
N GLY A 674 -39.60 -36.35 6.52
CA GLY A 674 -40.66 -36.98 5.73
C GLY A 674 -40.40 -38.47 5.61
N GLU A 675 -41.06 -39.23 6.47
CA GLU A 675 -40.93 -40.67 6.69
C GLU A 675 -41.10 -41.53 5.42
N GLY A 676 -40.29 -42.60 5.35
CA GLY A 676 -40.53 -43.76 4.50
C GLY A 676 -40.67 -44.99 5.39
N VAL A 677 -41.88 -45.56 5.33
CA VAL A 677 -42.30 -46.90 5.79
C VAL A 677 -41.34 -48.00 5.36
#